data_AF-A0A6F9AKX0-F1
#
_entry.id   AF-A0A6F9AKX0-F1
#
_cell.length_a   1.000
_cell.length_b   1.000
_cell.length_c   1.000
_cell.angle_alpha   90.00
_cell.angle_beta   90.00
_cell.angle_gamma   90.00
#
_symmetry.space_group_name_H-M   'P 1'
#
loop_
_entity.id
_entity.type
_entity.pdbx_description
1 polymer ?
#
loop_
_entity_poly.entity_id
_entity_poly.type
_entity_poly.pdbx_seq_one_letter_code
_entity_poly.pdbx_strand_id
1 'polypeptide(L)'
;MEEDGLPVDELFSHCVFRQDERDMVLRAIHTVQPDFQPSRVDAKYPKMAFSLDELRERFSRQLSMEQASTITIHSVEAMKPRHLLTEQRLVWHKALVGALRESKMILASSTQKAVRLSLYPYLCLLDENDYVDIMVQSLSNLPPSGESLHVLAKELGNRVHNKFCIRMKVHNQMVDKLSHIYNEYTELLANDSKEFDVLPRERWWKLEAEHSSGPSLLGDETHWPHAVVVELGTYLVDLMVKHMKVNSDILNSAYDRKLIPVLYHMYTFRSNKQVGFIKPHPILTQMQQDAMDTTLTFDSYVMPMLCPPVPWISAKFGAYLLTPTKMMRAVEGANQHEILLEKCQDADLHPVLDSLNQLGNAAWRINQPLLDIIISIFNDKGSEKLDVPPPNSEAPKIPRYNQQDSATFTSAEKAHLKREVGKAKKKCSEMHSIRMDALYKLSIANHMRDEVFWFPHNMDFRGRTYPCPPYFNHLGSDVTRAVLVFAEGKPLGPGGLDWLKIHLVNLTGLKKRSSLAGRLEYANTIMDDILDSADNPLNGKKWWQNADEPWQALACCMEIANADGSCNGLQHYAALGRDVIGATSVNLMPCEVPQDVYSGVAQQVEEFRARDAEKGLKIAQVLEGFISRKVVKQTVMTVVYGVTRYGGRLQIEKRLNEIDDFP
;
A
#
# COMPACT_ATOMS: atom_id res chain seq x y z
N MET A 1 -15.85 -46.54 27.81
CA MET A 1 -14.90 -45.75 27.01
C MET A 1 -14.01 -46.67 26.19
N GLU A 2 -13.06 -47.41 26.76
CA GLU A 2 -12.23 -48.36 26.00
C GLU A 2 -13.05 -49.48 25.33
N GLU A 3 -14.00 -50.09 26.04
CA GLU A 3 -14.92 -51.10 25.48
C GLU A 3 -15.83 -50.55 24.36
N ASP A 4 -16.05 -49.24 24.35
CA ASP A 4 -16.90 -48.54 23.36
C ASP A 4 -16.07 -47.94 22.20
N GLY A 5 -14.74 -48.13 22.20
CA GLY A 5 -13.84 -47.57 21.19
C GLY A 5 -13.64 -46.05 21.26
N LEU A 6 -13.93 -45.42 22.41
CA LEU A 6 -13.78 -43.99 22.63
C LEU A 6 -12.46 -43.68 23.36
N PRO A 7 -11.44 -43.13 22.68
CA PRO A 7 -10.20 -42.74 23.35
C PRO A 7 -10.45 -41.59 24.32
N VAL A 8 -9.78 -41.62 25.46
CA VAL A 8 -9.89 -40.60 26.53
C VAL A 8 -9.59 -39.19 26.00
N ASP A 9 -8.77 -39.11 24.96
CA ASP A 9 -8.34 -37.88 24.31
C ASP A 9 -9.44 -37.19 23.48
N GLU A 10 -10.36 -37.98 22.91
CA GLU A 10 -11.52 -37.45 22.18
C GLU A 10 -12.47 -36.67 23.10
N LEU A 11 -12.48 -37.00 24.39
CA LEU A 11 -13.31 -36.34 25.40
C LEU A 11 -12.90 -34.87 25.58
N PHE A 12 -11.61 -34.54 25.44
CA PHE A 12 -11.13 -33.15 25.59
C PHE A 12 -11.22 -32.33 24.31
N SER A 13 -11.32 -32.98 23.15
CA SER A 13 -11.42 -32.32 21.84
C SER A 13 -12.87 -32.14 21.37
N HIS A 14 -13.80 -33.00 21.78
CA HIS A 14 -15.19 -33.00 21.31
C HIS A 14 -16.22 -32.56 22.34
N CYS A 15 -15.90 -32.56 23.64
CA CYS A 15 -16.82 -32.10 24.68
C CYS A 15 -16.62 -30.62 25.01
N VAL A 16 -17.74 -29.94 25.27
CA VAL A 16 -17.74 -28.55 25.75
C VAL A 16 -17.77 -28.58 27.27
N PHE A 17 -16.73 -28.03 27.91
CA PHE A 17 -16.64 -27.91 29.36
C PHE A 17 -17.08 -26.52 29.82
N ARG A 18 -17.78 -26.45 30.95
CA ARG A 18 -18.18 -25.20 31.61
C ARG A 18 -17.48 -25.10 32.97
N GLN A 19 -17.06 -23.90 33.35
CA GLN A 19 -16.38 -23.66 34.64
C GLN A 19 -15.17 -24.58 34.82
N ASP A 20 -15.04 -25.28 35.95
CA ASP A 20 -13.93 -26.17 36.29
C ASP A 20 -14.16 -27.64 35.88
N GLU A 21 -15.21 -27.92 35.09
CA GLU A 21 -15.54 -29.29 34.64
C GLU A 21 -14.35 -29.96 33.94
N ARG A 22 -13.58 -29.21 33.15
CA ARG A 22 -12.38 -29.72 32.47
C ARG A 22 -11.33 -30.20 33.47
N ASP A 23 -11.07 -29.42 34.51
CA ASP A 23 -10.06 -29.71 35.53
C ASP A 23 -10.52 -30.83 36.46
N MET A 24 -11.82 -30.93 36.72
CA MET A 24 -12.42 -32.04 37.46
C MET A 24 -12.28 -33.36 36.70
N VAL A 25 -12.55 -33.35 35.39
CA VAL A 25 -12.38 -34.53 34.52
C VAL A 25 -10.90 -34.92 34.40
N LEU A 26 -10.01 -33.95 34.24
CA LEU A 26 -8.56 -34.17 34.20
C LEU A 26 -8.06 -34.81 35.50
N ARG A 27 -8.49 -34.27 36.66
CA ARG A 27 -8.19 -34.83 37.99
C ARG A 27 -8.69 -36.27 38.14
N ALA A 28 -9.90 -36.56 37.66
CA ALA A 28 -10.44 -37.91 37.69
C ALA A 28 -9.61 -38.86 36.81
N ILE A 29 -9.19 -38.45 35.62
CA ILE A 29 -8.34 -39.26 34.74
C ILE A 29 -6.96 -39.48 35.37
N HIS A 30 -6.37 -38.47 36.00
CA HIS A 30 -5.08 -38.59 36.70
C HIS A 30 -5.09 -39.55 37.88
N THR A 31 -6.26 -39.90 38.44
CA THR A 31 -6.33 -40.97 39.46
C THR A 31 -6.04 -42.35 38.88
N VAL A 32 -6.24 -42.55 37.57
CA VAL A 32 -6.07 -43.85 36.88
C VAL A 32 -4.87 -43.82 35.93
N GLN A 33 -4.62 -42.68 35.27
CA GLN A 33 -3.51 -42.44 34.35
C GLN A 33 -2.78 -41.15 34.77
N PRO A 34 -1.82 -41.22 35.72
CA PRO A 34 -1.17 -40.03 36.30
C PRO A 34 -0.42 -39.17 35.27
N ASP A 35 0.11 -39.80 34.23
CA ASP A 35 0.90 -39.15 33.17
C ASP A 35 0.06 -38.71 31.96
N PHE A 36 -1.27 -38.89 32.01
CA PHE A 36 -2.14 -38.51 30.90
C PHE A 36 -2.15 -36.99 30.73
N GLN A 37 -1.79 -36.53 29.53
CA GLN A 37 -2.07 -35.17 29.08
C GLN A 37 -2.97 -35.24 27.85
N PRO A 38 -4.06 -34.45 27.79
CA PRO A 38 -4.84 -34.33 26.57
C PRO A 38 -3.92 -33.88 25.44
N SER A 39 -4.01 -34.50 24.27
CA SER A 39 -3.32 -33.98 23.09
C SER A 39 -3.81 -32.56 22.86
N ARG A 40 -2.90 -31.60 23.05
CA ARG A 40 -3.06 -30.31 22.41
C ARG A 40 -3.04 -30.61 20.93
N VAL A 41 -4.05 -30.14 20.19
CA VAL A 41 -3.95 -30.08 18.74
C VAL A 41 -2.63 -29.36 18.46
N ASP A 42 -1.66 -30.05 17.86
CA ASP A 42 -0.34 -29.49 17.56
C ASP A 42 -0.52 -28.27 16.66
N ALA A 43 -0.65 -27.10 17.29
CA ALA A 43 -0.86 -25.84 16.60
C ALA A 43 0.50 -25.39 16.08
N LYS A 44 0.82 -25.79 14.85
CA LYS A 44 1.98 -25.26 14.14
C LYS A 44 1.66 -23.85 13.64
N TYR A 45 2.11 -22.85 14.39
CA TYR A 45 2.02 -21.46 13.97
C TYR A 45 3.07 -21.14 12.90
N PRO A 46 2.72 -20.37 11.85
CA PRO A 46 3.65 -20.03 10.79
C PRO A 46 4.74 -19.07 11.30
N LYS A 47 5.98 -19.32 10.87
CA LYS A 47 7.11 -18.40 11.01
C LYS A 47 7.27 -17.58 9.73
N MET A 48 7.90 -16.43 9.87
CA MET A 48 8.22 -15.56 8.74
C MET A 48 9.49 -16.04 8.04
N ALA A 49 9.62 -15.75 6.74
CA ALA A 49 10.83 -16.03 5.96
C ALA A 49 11.98 -15.04 6.23
N PHE A 50 12.25 -14.73 7.51
CA PHE A 50 13.33 -13.86 7.95
C PHE A 50 14.11 -14.50 9.08
N SER A 51 15.43 -14.28 9.07
CA SER A 51 16.28 -14.61 10.22
C SER A 51 16.00 -13.67 11.39
N LEU A 52 16.44 -14.07 12.58
CA LEU A 52 16.33 -13.25 13.78
C LEU A 52 17.04 -11.89 13.62
N ASP A 53 18.22 -11.88 13.01
CA ASP A 53 19.01 -10.67 12.80
C ASP A 53 18.35 -9.72 11.79
N GLU A 54 17.76 -10.25 10.71
CA GLU A 54 17.01 -9.46 9.73
C GLU A 54 15.79 -8.78 10.37
N LEU A 55 15.06 -9.47 11.24
CA LEU A 55 13.91 -8.89 11.94
C LEU A 55 14.33 -7.78 12.91
N ARG A 56 15.47 -7.92 13.59
CA ARG A 56 16.01 -6.91 14.51
C ARG A 56 16.55 -5.68 13.77
N GLU A 57 17.18 -5.87 12.62
CA GLU A 57 17.59 -4.77 11.75
C GLU A 57 16.38 -3.99 11.24
N ARG A 58 15.35 -4.71 10.74
CA ARG A 58 14.07 -4.13 10.31
C ARG A 58 13.39 -3.33 11.42
N PHE A 59 13.35 -3.87 12.63
CA PHE A 59 12.86 -3.17 13.81
C PHE A 59 13.62 -1.86 14.05
N SER A 60 14.95 -1.88 14.00
CA SER A 60 15.79 -0.70 14.20
C SER A 60 15.53 0.39 13.16
N ARG A 61 15.32 0.00 11.90
CA ARG A 61 14.94 0.91 10.80
C ARG A 61 13.57 1.53 11.03
N GLN A 62 12.56 0.72 11.40
CA GLN A 62 11.22 1.21 11.71
C GLN A 62 11.24 2.17 12.91
N LEU A 63 11.96 1.82 13.98
CA LEU A 63 12.08 2.64 15.18
C LEU A 63 12.67 4.01 14.87
N SER A 64 13.75 4.04 14.09
CA SER A 64 14.40 5.28 13.64
C SER A 64 13.44 6.15 12.83
N MET A 65 12.65 5.54 11.94
CA MET A 65 11.63 6.24 11.13
C MET A 65 10.51 6.83 12.01
N GLU A 66 10.03 6.09 13.02
CA GLU A 66 9.00 6.60 13.92
C GLU A 66 9.51 7.69 14.86
N GLN A 67 10.75 7.59 15.36
CA GLN A 67 11.39 8.64 16.15
C GLN A 67 11.54 9.95 15.37
N ALA A 68 11.82 9.88 14.06
CA ALA A 68 11.87 11.05 13.19
C ALA A 68 10.50 11.72 12.98
N SER A 69 9.39 11.05 13.31
CA SER A 69 7.98 11.48 13.14
C SER A 69 7.51 11.77 11.71
N THR A 70 8.44 12.05 10.79
CA THR A 70 8.17 12.36 9.39
C THR A 70 9.17 11.65 8.50
N ILE A 71 8.78 11.39 7.26
CA ILE A 71 9.61 10.77 6.23
C ILE A 71 9.46 11.56 4.92
N THR A 72 10.57 11.76 4.23
CA THR A 72 10.60 12.39 2.91
C THR A 72 10.99 11.36 1.87
N ILE A 73 10.12 11.16 0.88
CA ILE A 73 10.30 10.19 -0.21
C ILE A 73 10.36 10.90 -1.56
N HIS A 74 10.83 10.22 -2.59
CA HIS A 74 10.84 10.76 -3.95
C HIS A 74 9.45 10.68 -4.59
N SER A 75 9.06 11.76 -5.27
CA SER A 75 7.90 11.77 -6.16
C SER A 75 8.18 10.93 -7.40
N VAL A 76 7.19 10.16 -7.88
CA VAL A 76 7.29 9.45 -9.17
C VAL A 76 7.11 10.39 -10.37
N GLU A 77 6.64 11.62 -10.16
CA GLU A 77 6.44 12.60 -11.24
C GLU A 77 7.79 13.21 -11.65
N ALA A 78 8.21 12.97 -12.89
CA ALA A 78 9.54 13.32 -13.37
C ALA A 78 9.62 14.79 -13.80
N MET A 79 10.26 15.67 -13.02
CA MET A 79 10.56 17.05 -13.46
C MET A 79 11.69 17.73 -12.65
N LYS A 80 12.35 18.73 -13.26
CA LYS A 80 13.52 19.43 -12.70
C LYS A 80 13.10 20.50 -11.66
N PRO A 81 13.77 20.58 -10.51
CA PRO A 81 13.38 21.48 -9.42
C PRO A 81 13.66 22.96 -9.73
N ARG A 82 12.86 23.85 -9.14
CA ARG A 82 13.15 25.30 -9.04
C ARG A 82 13.24 25.75 -7.57
N HIS A 83 14.26 26.54 -7.26
CA HIS A 83 14.64 26.92 -5.88
C HIS A 83 13.70 27.91 -5.17
N LEU A 84 12.77 28.57 -5.89
CA LEU A 84 12.00 29.69 -5.36
C LEU A 84 11.09 29.34 -4.18
N LEU A 85 10.42 28.18 -4.22
CA LEU A 85 9.55 27.73 -3.12
C LEU A 85 10.37 27.32 -1.89
N THR A 86 11.53 26.71 -2.08
CA THR A 86 12.44 26.33 -1.00
C THR A 86 12.94 27.56 -0.23
N GLU A 87 13.38 28.61 -0.94
CA GLU A 87 13.78 29.87 -0.32
C GLU A 87 12.63 30.53 0.45
N GLN A 88 11.43 30.53 -0.14
CA GLN A 88 10.26 31.11 0.50
C GLN A 88 9.82 30.33 1.76
N ARG A 89 9.95 29.00 1.78
CA ARG A 89 9.72 28.16 2.96
C ARG A 89 10.65 28.56 4.11
N LEU A 90 11.93 28.86 3.85
CA LEU A 90 12.87 29.33 4.87
C LEU A 90 12.47 30.69 5.45
N VAL A 91 11.97 31.61 4.61
CA VAL A 91 11.45 32.91 5.05
C VAL A 91 10.25 32.73 5.97
N TRP A 92 9.30 31.89 5.60
CA TRP A 92 8.14 31.59 6.45
C TRP A 92 8.54 30.91 7.76
N HIS A 93 9.46 29.95 7.71
CA HIS A 93 9.96 29.28 8.89
C HIS A 93 10.53 30.30 9.90
N LYS A 94 11.44 31.19 9.46
CA LYS A 94 12.01 32.23 10.32
C LYS A 94 10.95 33.17 10.91
N ALA A 95 9.98 33.58 10.11
CA ALA A 95 8.90 34.45 10.56
C ALA A 95 8.01 33.78 11.62
N LEU A 96 7.66 32.51 11.40
CA LEU A 96 6.82 31.73 12.32
C LEU A 96 7.52 31.40 13.63
N VAL A 97 8.82 31.06 13.62
CA VAL A 97 9.60 30.86 14.85
C VAL A 97 9.60 32.13 15.70
N GLY A 98 9.84 33.29 15.08
CA GLY A 98 9.80 34.58 15.77
C GLY A 98 8.43 34.87 16.39
N ALA A 99 7.37 34.69 15.60
CA ALA A 99 5.99 34.91 16.05
C ALA A 99 5.59 33.96 17.19
N LEU A 100 5.96 32.68 17.11
CA LEU A 100 5.65 31.68 18.13
C LEU A 100 6.34 32.01 19.46
N ARG A 101 7.60 32.46 19.43
CA ARG A 101 8.34 32.88 20.64
C ARG A 101 7.70 34.09 21.30
N GLU A 102 7.36 35.12 20.53
CA GLU A 102 6.67 36.30 21.04
C GLU A 102 5.32 35.92 21.67
N SER A 103 4.55 35.10 20.95
CA SER A 103 3.29 34.52 21.43
C SER A 103 3.44 33.79 22.76
N LYS A 104 4.46 32.91 22.90
CA LYS A 104 4.74 32.18 24.15
C LYS A 104 5.01 33.15 25.30
N MET A 105 5.78 34.23 25.08
CA MET A 105 6.04 35.25 26.10
C MET A 105 4.76 35.98 26.54
N ILE A 106 3.90 36.35 25.58
CA ILE A 106 2.62 37.01 25.87
C ILE A 106 1.72 36.08 26.70
N LEU A 107 1.56 34.83 26.28
CA LEU A 107 0.74 33.85 26.98
C LEU A 107 1.28 33.52 28.38
N ALA A 108 2.60 33.43 28.55
CA ALA A 108 3.24 33.26 29.86
C ALA A 108 2.83 34.38 30.84
N SER A 109 2.90 35.63 30.38
CA SER A 109 2.54 36.80 31.19
C SER A 109 1.05 36.90 31.53
N SER A 110 0.18 36.38 30.66
CA SER A 110 -1.28 36.40 30.84
C SER A 110 -1.80 35.22 31.67
N THR A 111 -1.04 34.14 31.82
CA THR A 111 -1.49 32.89 32.48
C THR A 111 -1.77 33.12 33.98
N GLN A 112 -1.12 34.10 34.63
CA GLN A 112 -1.39 34.44 36.03
C GLN A 112 -2.73 35.15 36.29
N LYS A 113 -3.42 35.63 35.24
CA LYS A 113 -4.65 36.43 35.33
C LYS A 113 -5.87 35.81 34.63
N ALA A 114 -5.72 34.67 33.97
CA ALA A 114 -6.75 34.12 33.08
C ALA A 114 -7.72 33.16 33.81
N VAL A 115 -9.02 33.40 33.65
CA VAL A 115 -10.13 32.50 34.04
C VAL A 115 -10.40 31.44 32.94
N ARG A 116 -9.76 31.56 31.77
CA ARG A 116 -9.91 30.67 30.60
C ARG A 116 -8.72 29.73 30.43
N LEU A 117 -8.92 28.65 29.66
CA LEU A 117 -7.87 27.71 29.27
C LEU A 117 -6.65 28.45 28.71
N SER A 118 -5.46 28.20 29.26
CA SER A 118 -4.21 28.73 28.72
C SER A 118 -3.56 27.68 27.82
N LEU A 119 -3.29 28.05 26.57
CA LEU A 119 -2.53 27.21 25.63
C LEU A 119 -1.02 27.21 25.92
N TYR A 120 -0.53 28.10 26.79
CA TYR A 120 0.89 28.24 27.12
C TYR A 120 1.59 26.91 27.45
N PRO A 121 1.10 26.07 28.40
CA PRO A 121 1.76 24.80 28.70
C PRO A 121 1.86 23.89 27.47
N TYR A 122 0.84 23.85 26.61
CA TYR A 122 0.82 23.03 25.40
C TYR A 122 1.78 23.52 24.31
N LEU A 123 2.13 24.81 24.30
CA LEU A 123 3.15 25.39 23.40
C LEU A 123 4.59 25.25 23.93
N CYS A 124 4.74 24.73 25.14
CA CYS A 124 6.04 24.46 25.78
C CYS A 124 6.44 22.98 25.75
N LEU A 125 5.62 22.11 25.13
CA LEU A 125 5.85 20.66 25.11
C LEU A 125 6.86 20.22 24.05
N LEU A 126 7.00 20.98 22.97
CA LEU A 126 7.94 20.72 21.88
C LEU A 126 8.85 21.93 21.64
N ASP A 127 9.88 21.74 20.82
CA ASP A 127 10.73 22.85 20.38
C ASP A 127 9.96 23.73 19.39
N GLU A 128 10.27 25.04 19.34
CA GLU A 128 9.55 25.94 18.43
C GLU A 128 9.63 25.50 16.97
N ASN A 129 10.76 24.93 16.55
CA ASN A 129 10.93 24.43 15.19
C ASN A 129 9.95 23.30 14.88
N ASP A 130 9.60 22.43 15.84
CA ASP A 130 8.66 21.34 15.58
C ASP A 130 7.26 21.84 15.22
N TYR A 131 6.77 22.86 15.95
CA TYR A 131 5.48 23.48 15.63
C TYR A 131 5.53 24.15 14.25
N VAL A 132 6.65 24.81 13.94
CA VAL A 132 6.82 25.51 12.66
C VAL A 132 6.94 24.53 11.49
N ASP A 133 7.64 23.42 11.65
CA ASP A 133 7.72 22.35 10.65
C ASP A 133 6.34 21.75 10.38
N ILE A 134 5.56 21.48 11.43
CA ILE A 134 4.17 21.01 11.30
C ILE A 134 3.32 22.04 10.51
N MET A 135 3.43 23.33 10.84
CA MET A 135 2.73 24.41 10.13
C MET A 135 3.16 24.50 8.66
N VAL A 136 4.46 24.54 8.37
CA VAL A 136 4.97 24.68 7.00
C VAL A 136 4.63 23.45 6.15
N GLN A 137 4.74 22.24 6.71
CA GLN A 137 4.41 21.01 5.99
C GLN A 137 2.92 20.94 5.63
N SER A 138 2.01 21.47 6.47
CA SER A 138 0.58 21.47 6.16
C SER A 138 0.21 22.25 4.90
N LEU A 139 1.07 23.19 4.44
CA LEU A 139 0.87 23.88 3.16
C LEU A 139 0.94 22.93 1.96
N SER A 140 1.77 21.89 2.03
CA SER A 140 1.89 20.91 0.94
C SER A 140 0.63 20.06 0.81
N ASN A 141 -0.13 19.89 1.89
CA ASN A 141 -1.38 19.14 1.92
C ASN A 141 -2.62 20.02 1.66
N LEU A 142 -2.49 21.35 1.67
CA LEU A 142 -3.62 22.26 1.53
C LEU A 142 -4.07 22.35 0.06
N PRO A 143 -5.31 21.95 -0.28
CA PRO A 143 -5.76 21.97 -1.66
C PRO A 143 -5.91 23.43 -2.17
N PRO A 144 -5.78 23.67 -3.49
CA PRO A 144 -5.96 25.01 -4.07
C PRO A 144 -7.36 25.60 -3.84
N SER A 145 -8.36 24.73 -3.66
CA SER A 145 -9.72 25.14 -3.29
C SER A 145 -9.81 25.71 -1.88
N GLY A 146 -8.86 25.40 -1.01
CA GLY A 146 -8.87 25.61 0.44
C GLY A 146 -9.50 24.46 1.22
N GLU A 147 -9.43 24.54 2.56
CA GLU A 147 -9.94 23.52 3.49
C GLU A 147 -10.73 24.16 4.65
N SER A 148 -11.63 23.38 5.25
CA SER A 148 -12.34 23.76 6.48
C SER A 148 -11.35 24.11 7.59
N LEU A 149 -11.53 25.26 8.25
CA LEU A 149 -10.69 25.67 9.38
C LEU A 149 -10.67 24.60 10.48
N HIS A 150 -11.83 23.98 10.75
CA HIS A 150 -11.95 22.93 11.76
C HIS A 150 -11.09 21.70 11.43
N VAL A 151 -11.08 21.29 10.16
CA VAL A 151 -10.31 20.13 9.70
C VAL A 151 -8.81 20.40 9.80
N LEU A 152 -8.36 21.56 9.28
CA LEU A 152 -6.96 21.95 9.32
C LEU A 152 -6.45 22.15 10.76
N ALA A 153 -7.24 22.79 11.62
CA ALA A 153 -6.89 22.97 13.03
C ALA A 153 -6.73 21.61 13.74
N LYS A 154 -7.69 20.71 13.57
CA LYS A 154 -7.64 19.38 14.15
C LYS A 154 -6.41 18.59 13.66
N GLU A 155 -6.10 18.65 12.37
CA GLU A 155 -4.90 18.01 11.81
C GLU A 155 -3.64 18.53 12.49
N LEU A 156 -3.43 19.85 12.53
CA LEU A 156 -2.25 20.44 13.17
C LEU A 156 -2.14 20.09 14.66
N GLY A 157 -3.25 20.16 15.40
CA GLY A 157 -3.29 19.82 16.81
C GLY A 157 -2.94 18.35 17.07
N ASN A 158 -3.47 17.43 16.27
CA ASN A 158 -3.16 15.99 16.37
C ASN A 158 -1.69 15.71 16.03
N ARG A 159 -1.13 16.38 15.02
CA ARG A 159 0.29 16.22 14.65
C ARG A 159 1.22 16.66 15.79
N VAL A 160 0.88 17.76 16.48
CA VAL A 160 1.59 18.18 17.69
C VAL A 160 1.45 17.14 18.81
N HIS A 161 0.24 16.67 19.07
CA HIS A 161 -0.02 15.68 20.12
C HIS A 161 0.76 14.38 19.88
N ASN A 162 0.73 13.85 18.65
CA ASN A 162 1.45 12.63 18.28
C ASN A 162 2.96 12.79 18.47
N LYS A 163 3.54 13.91 18.00
CA LYS A 163 4.97 14.20 18.17
C LYS A 163 5.36 14.33 19.63
N PHE A 164 4.50 14.92 20.46
CA PHE A 164 4.67 14.96 21.91
C PHE A 164 4.65 13.58 22.54
N CYS A 165 3.69 12.71 22.19
CA CYS A 165 3.63 11.34 22.71
C CYS A 165 4.89 10.55 22.37
N ILE A 166 5.39 10.66 21.13
CA ILE A 166 6.64 10.02 20.70
C ILE A 166 7.82 10.52 21.54
N ARG A 167 7.97 11.83 21.72
CA ARG A 167 9.04 12.40 22.55
C ARG A 167 8.95 12.00 24.02
N MET A 168 7.74 11.90 24.57
CA MET A 168 7.52 11.46 25.94
C MET A 168 7.99 10.01 26.13
N LYS A 169 7.67 9.11 25.18
CA LYS A 169 8.15 7.71 25.19
C LYS A 169 9.68 7.62 25.18
N VAL A 170 10.33 8.47 24.36
CA VAL A 170 11.79 8.57 24.32
C VAL A 170 12.34 9.07 25.66
N HIS A 171 11.79 10.16 26.21
CA HIS A 171 12.27 10.76 27.45
C HIS A 171 12.11 9.85 28.67
N ASN A 172 11.02 9.07 28.72
CA ASN A 172 10.70 8.18 29.83
C ASN A 172 11.39 6.80 29.74
N GLN A 173 12.41 6.63 28.88
CA GLN A 173 13.13 5.36 28.66
C GLN A 173 12.22 4.19 28.21
N MET A 174 11.01 4.48 27.72
CA MET A 174 10.11 3.43 27.22
C MET A 174 10.63 2.80 25.93
N VAL A 175 11.38 3.57 25.12
CA VAL A 175 11.95 3.09 23.86
C VAL A 175 12.97 1.97 24.10
N ASP A 176 13.81 2.09 25.12
CA ASP A 176 14.82 1.08 25.44
C ASP A 176 14.14 -0.22 25.86
N LYS A 177 13.17 -0.13 26.78
CA LYS A 177 12.37 -1.28 27.22
C LYS A 177 11.60 -1.93 26.07
N LEU A 178 10.94 -1.13 25.23
CA LEU A 178 10.24 -1.61 24.03
C LEU A 178 11.22 -2.36 23.11
N SER A 179 12.43 -1.82 22.92
CA SER A 179 13.45 -2.44 22.07
C SER A 179 13.89 -3.79 22.61
N HIS A 180 14.06 -3.92 23.93
CA HIS A 180 14.43 -5.21 24.56
C HIS A 180 13.31 -6.25 24.36
N ILE A 181 12.07 -5.89 24.70
CA ILE A 181 10.91 -6.76 24.54
C ILE A 181 10.71 -7.15 23.08
N TYR A 182 10.80 -6.20 22.15
CA TYR A 182 10.64 -6.49 20.72
C TYR A 182 11.74 -7.42 20.20
N ASN A 183 13.00 -7.20 20.58
CA ASN A 183 14.12 -8.05 20.17
C ASN A 183 14.01 -9.50 20.66
N GLU A 184 13.38 -9.74 21.82
CA GLU A 184 13.06 -11.09 22.28
C GLU A 184 11.77 -11.65 21.65
N TYR A 185 10.81 -10.78 21.34
CA TYR A 185 9.58 -11.15 20.63
C TYR A 185 9.86 -11.65 19.21
N THR A 186 10.86 -11.08 18.52
CA THR A 186 11.25 -11.55 17.18
C THR A 186 11.66 -13.02 17.12
N GLU A 187 12.07 -13.62 18.25
CA GLU A 187 12.32 -15.07 18.32
C GLU A 187 11.05 -15.88 18.00
N LEU A 188 9.86 -15.39 18.31
CA LEU A 188 8.62 -16.07 17.94
C LEU A 188 8.44 -16.15 16.42
N LEU A 189 8.86 -15.10 15.71
CA LEU A 189 8.55 -14.88 14.30
C LEU A 189 9.62 -15.41 13.36
N ALA A 190 10.89 -15.43 13.78
CA ALA A 190 12.03 -15.78 12.96
C ALA A 190 12.04 -17.26 12.52
N ASN A 191 12.57 -17.55 11.33
CA ASN A 191 12.65 -18.91 10.78
C ASN A 191 13.75 -19.77 11.42
N ASP A 192 14.79 -19.15 11.95
CA ASP A 192 16.01 -19.77 12.49
C ASP A 192 16.00 -19.89 14.03
N SER A 193 14.90 -19.47 14.66
CA SER A 193 14.69 -19.62 16.10
C SER A 193 13.94 -20.92 16.46
N LYS A 194 13.84 -21.23 17.76
CA LYS A 194 13.06 -22.36 18.27
C LYS A 194 11.57 -22.22 17.94
N GLU A 195 10.84 -23.34 17.95
CA GLU A 195 9.38 -23.34 17.82
C GLU A 195 8.72 -22.86 19.13
N PHE A 196 7.57 -22.22 19.00
CA PHE A 196 6.76 -21.72 20.10
C PHE A 196 5.30 -22.13 19.87
N ASP A 197 4.56 -22.47 20.93
CA ASP A 197 3.16 -22.88 20.90
C ASP A 197 2.19 -21.77 21.33
N VAL A 198 2.63 -20.52 21.27
CA VAL A 198 1.90 -19.34 21.75
C VAL A 198 1.63 -18.33 20.64
N LEU A 199 0.55 -17.57 20.77
CA LEU A 199 0.22 -16.47 19.86
C LEU A 199 1.09 -15.24 20.10
N PRO A 200 1.23 -14.35 19.10
CA PRO A 200 1.98 -13.09 19.24
C PRO A 200 1.65 -12.27 20.48
N ARG A 201 0.36 -12.09 20.79
CA ARG A 201 -0.12 -11.35 21.97
C ARG A 201 0.34 -12.01 23.27
N GLU A 202 0.24 -13.33 23.36
CA GLU A 202 0.59 -14.10 24.56
C GLU A 202 2.09 -14.06 24.83
N ARG A 203 2.91 -14.20 23.77
CA ARG A 203 4.37 -14.04 23.88
C ARG A 203 4.73 -12.64 24.35
N TRP A 204 4.12 -11.61 23.77
CA TRP A 204 4.37 -10.23 24.16
C TRP A 204 4.01 -9.98 25.63
N TRP A 205 2.83 -10.43 26.06
CA TRP A 205 2.38 -10.28 27.44
C TRP A 205 3.32 -10.97 28.44
N LYS A 206 3.80 -12.17 28.11
CA LYS A 206 4.80 -12.87 28.92
C LYS A 206 6.11 -12.11 29.01
N LEU A 207 6.62 -11.58 27.88
CA LEU A 207 7.85 -10.78 27.86
C LEU A 207 7.69 -9.49 28.67
N GLU A 208 6.55 -8.81 28.58
CA GLU A 208 6.31 -7.60 29.39
C GLU A 208 6.29 -7.92 30.90
N ALA A 209 5.75 -9.08 31.29
CA ALA A 209 5.77 -9.54 32.68
C ALA A 209 7.19 -9.93 33.15
N GLU A 210 8.01 -10.52 32.30
CA GLU A 210 9.43 -10.81 32.57
C GLU A 210 10.26 -9.52 32.73
N HIS A 211 9.89 -8.48 31.98
CA HIS A 211 10.49 -7.14 32.03
C HIS A 211 9.69 -6.17 32.92
N SER A 212 9.20 -6.61 34.08
CA SER A 212 8.29 -5.83 34.94
C SER A 212 8.91 -4.58 35.57
N SER A 213 10.24 -4.45 35.60
CA SER A 213 10.94 -3.27 36.12
C SER A 213 10.93 -2.09 35.14
N GLY A 214 11.10 -0.86 35.64
CA GLY A 214 11.21 0.35 34.82
C GLY A 214 9.84 0.90 34.36
N PRO A 215 9.80 1.67 33.26
CA PRO A 215 8.56 2.28 32.79
C PRO A 215 7.55 1.24 32.29
N SER A 216 6.25 1.52 32.41
CA SER A 216 5.19 0.73 31.79
C SER A 216 5.14 0.99 30.28
N LEU A 217 4.95 -0.03 29.44
CA LEU A 217 4.68 0.19 28.01
C LEU A 217 3.25 0.67 27.77
N LEU A 218 2.32 0.23 28.62
CA LEU A 218 0.99 0.80 28.75
C LEU A 218 1.13 2.18 29.42
N GLY A 219 1.29 3.21 28.60
CA GLY A 219 1.25 4.59 29.08
C GLY A 219 -0.18 4.96 29.49
N ASP A 220 -0.33 5.69 30.59
CA ASP A 220 -1.52 6.51 30.85
C ASP A 220 -1.51 7.69 29.85
N GLU A 221 -1.67 7.37 28.57
CA GLU A 221 -1.81 8.36 27.50
C GLU A 221 -3.17 9.04 27.71
N THR A 222 -3.20 10.01 28.62
CA THR A 222 -4.31 10.95 28.78
C THR A 222 -4.37 11.76 27.49
N HIS A 223 -5.18 11.25 26.56
CA HIS A 223 -5.48 11.91 25.31
C HIS A 223 -5.93 13.33 25.61
N TRP A 224 -5.35 14.29 24.90
CA TRP A 224 -5.78 15.68 25.09
C TRP A 224 -7.27 15.79 24.76
N PRO A 225 -8.07 16.47 25.59
CA PRO A 225 -9.47 16.69 25.28
C PRO A 225 -9.60 17.32 23.89
N HIS A 226 -10.60 16.91 23.14
CA HIS A 226 -10.80 17.36 21.76
C HIS A 226 -10.79 18.90 21.63
N ALA A 227 -11.37 19.60 22.61
CA ALA A 227 -11.35 21.06 22.66
C ALA A 227 -9.93 21.64 22.68
N VAL A 228 -9.01 21.05 23.44
CA VAL A 228 -7.61 21.50 23.53
C VAL A 228 -6.90 21.31 22.19
N VAL A 229 -7.07 20.15 21.56
CA VAL A 229 -6.46 19.84 20.25
C VAL A 229 -6.90 20.86 19.20
N VAL A 230 -8.21 21.13 19.11
CA VAL A 230 -8.75 22.08 18.13
C VAL A 230 -8.36 23.52 18.45
N GLU A 231 -8.33 23.93 19.72
CA GLU A 231 -7.95 25.29 20.12
C GLU A 231 -6.46 25.55 19.84
N LEU A 232 -5.59 24.59 20.16
CA LEU A 232 -4.18 24.63 19.82
C LEU A 232 -3.98 24.72 18.30
N GLY A 233 -4.64 23.84 17.55
CA GLY A 233 -4.57 23.85 16.09
C GLY A 233 -5.06 25.15 15.46
N THR A 234 -6.17 25.70 15.96
CA THR A 234 -6.71 26.99 15.52
C THR A 234 -5.72 28.12 15.76
N TYR A 235 -5.02 28.08 16.90
CA TYR A 235 -3.97 29.04 17.23
C TYR A 235 -2.80 28.97 16.24
N LEU A 236 -2.37 27.76 15.86
CA LEU A 236 -1.32 27.58 14.85
C LEU A 236 -1.76 28.10 13.47
N VAL A 237 -3.01 27.81 13.04
CA VAL A 237 -3.55 28.36 11.79
C VAL A 237 -3.56 29.90 11.81
N ASP A 238 -3.92 30.51 12.93
CA ASP A 238 -3.94 31.97 13.08
C ASP A 238 -2.52 32.57 12.94
N LEU A 239 -1.50 31.93 13.52
CA LEU A 239 -0.10 32.31 13.30
C LEU A 239 0.29 32.20 11.82
N MET A 240 -0.11 31.11 11.15
CA MET A 240 0.13 30.92 9.72
C MET A 240 -0.49 32.04 8.88
N VAL A 241 -1.78 32.34 9.09
CA VAL A 241 -2.51 33.39 8.35
C VAL A 241 -1.89 34.77 8.56
N LYS A 242 -1.43 35.09 9.78
CA LYS A 242 -0.85 36.41 10.12
C LYS A 242 0.57 36.60 9.59
N HIS A 243 1.42 35.58 9.68
CA HIS A 243 2.86 35.72 9.51
C HIS A 243 3.40 35.14 8.20
N MET A 244 2.68 34.21 7.54
CA MET A 244 3.10 33.71 6.24
C MET A 244 2.72 34.71 5.15
N LYS A 245 3.72 35.49 4.71
CA LYS A 245 3.57 36.50 3.67
C LYS A 245 4.50 36.24 2.50
N VAL A 246 4.09 36.68 1.32
CA VAL A 246 4.88 36.60 0.08
C VAL A 246 4.84 37.97 -0.61
N ASN A 247 5.88 38.32 -1.36
CA ASN A 247 5.85 39.54 -2.16
C ASN A 247 4.97 39.32 -3.40
N SER A 248 4.09 40.27 -3.72
CA SER A 248 3.18 40.18 -4.87
C SER A 248 3.88 40.14 -6.23
N ASP A 249 5.11 40.62 -6.33
CA ASP A 249 5.94 40.66 -7.54
C ASP A 249 6.79 39.38 -7.76
N ILE A 250 6.73 38.42 -6.83
CA ILE A 250 7.63 37.24 -6.83
C ILE A 250 7.55 36.39 -8.11
N LEU A 251 6.38 36.31 -8.74
CA LEU A 251 6.17 35.58 -10.01
C LEU A 251 6.13 36.51 -11.23
N ASN A 252 5.93 37.81 -11.04
CA ASN A 252 5.84 38.78 -12.12
C ASN A 252 6.27 40.16 -11.61
N SER A 253 7.44 40.61 -12.08
CA SER A 253 8.06 41.88 -11.70
C SER A 253 7.30 43.12 -12.18
N ALA A 254 6.22 42.95 -12.95
CA ALA A 254 5.34 44.06 -13.36
C ALA A 254 4.37 44.49 -12.24
N TYR A 255 4.20 43.69 -11.18
CA TYR A 255 3.39 44.08 -10.02
C TYR A 255 4.21 44.93 -9.03
N ASP A 256 3.53 45.82 -8.30
CA ASP A 256 4.15 46.54 -7.20
C ASP A 256 4.60 45.55 -6.10
N ARG A 257 5.81 45.75 -5.57
CA ARG A 257 6.34 44.94 -4.47
C ARG A 257 5.60 45.22 -3.18
N LYS A 258 4.70 44.32 -2.80
CA LYS A 258 3.91 44.41 -1.56
C LYS A 258 3.84 43.05 -0.87
N LEU A 259 3.99 43.05 0.45
CA LEU A 259 3.82 41.83 1.26
C LEU A 259 2.34 41.52 1.42
N ILE A 260 1.90 40.39 0.86
CA ILE A 260 0.54 39.89 0.96
C ILE A 260 0.49 38.57 1.75
N PRO A 261 -0.60 38.29 2.49
CA PRO A 261 -0.79 36.99 3.14
C PRO A 261 -0.82 35.84 2.13
N VAL A 262 -0.26 34.69 2.51
CA VAL A 262 -0.31 33.45 1.72
C VAL A 262 -1.62 32.70 1.95
N LEU A 263 -2.22 32.86 3.13
CA LEU A 263 -3.47 32.21 3.52
C LEU A 263 -4.49 33.27 3.93
N TYR A 264 -5.76 33.00 3.59
CA TYR A 264 -6.89 33.86 3.94
C TYR A 264 -7.96 33.06 4.67
N HIS A 265 -8.44 33.60 5.79
CA HIS A 265 -9.66 33.12 6.41
C HIS A 265 -10.87 33.70 5.68
N MET A 266 -11.71 32.82 5.15
CA MET A 266 -12.93 33.13 4.43
C MET A 266 -14.10 32.39 5.06
N TYR A 267 -15.31 32.88 4.82
CA TYR A 267 -16.52 32.15 5.18
C TYR A 267 -17.20 31.61 3.93
N THR A 268 -17.60 30.34 3.97
CA THR A 268 -18.38 29.69 2.92
C THR A 268 -19.66 29.12 3.50
N PHE A 269 -20.72 29.03 2.70
CA PHE A 269 -21.91 28.29 3.11
C PHE A 269 -21.77 26.84 2.66
N ARG A 270 -21.77 25.90 3.61
CA ARG A 270 -22.00 24.47 3.34
C ARG A 270 -23.41 24.15 3.80
N SER A 271 -24.28 23.80 2.84
CA SER A 271 -25.73 23.73 3.04
C SER A 271 -26.25 25.05 3.60
N ASN A 272 -26.85 25.06 4.79
CA ASN A 272 -27.43 26.26 5.41
C ASN A 272 -26.54 26.85 6.53
N LYS A 273 -25.34 26.30 6.75
CA LYS A 273 -24.44 26.76 7.82
C LYS A 273 -23.24 27.48 7.22
N GLN A 274 -22.93 28.65 7.80
CA GLN A 274 -21.70 29.36 7.52
C GLN A 274 -20.55 28.62 8.21
N VAL A 275 -19.50 28.29 7.45
CA VAL A 275 -18.33 27.56 7.94
C VAL A 275 -17.07 28.38 7.62
N GLY A 276 -16.19 28.51 8.60
CA GLY A 276 -14.87 29.13 8.44
C GLY A 276 -13.95 28.24 7.60
N PHE A 277 -13.18 28.87 6.72
CA PHE A 277 -12.48 28.18 5.64
C PHE A 277 -11.15 28.87 5.35
N ILE A 278 -10.07 28.10 5.25
CA ILE A 278 -8.74 28.62 4.96
C ILE A 278 -8.42 28.40 3.49
N LYS A 279 -8.15 29.49 2.77
CA LYS A 279 -7.87 29.45 1.34
C LYS A 279 -6.47 29.97 1.04
N PRO A 280 -5.66 29.22 0.27
CA PRO A 280 -4.37 29.72 -0.19
C PRO A 280 -4.52 30.80 -1.26
N HIS A 281 -3.59 31.75 -1.28
CA HIS A 281 -3.46 32.71 -2.38
C HIS A 281 -3.05 31.96 -3.66
N PRO A 282 -3.57 32.32 -4.85
CA PRO A 282 -3.21 31.66 -6.11
C PRO A 282 -1.70 31.62 -6.41
N ILE A 283 -0.93 32.59 -5.89
CA ILE A 283 0.54 32.60 -5.99
C ILE A 283 1.14 31.34 -5.35
N LEU A 284 0.61 30.84 -4.23
CA LEU A 284 1.13 29.61 -3.62
C LEU A 284 0.92 28.41 -4.54
N THR A 285 -0.28 28.28 -5.10
CA THR A 285 -0.60 27.20 -6.04
C THR A 285 0.29 27.26 -7.28
N GLN A 286 0.52 28.45 -7.82
CA GLN A 286 1.40 28.64 -8.96
C GLN A 286 2.87 28.35 -8.60
N MET A 287 3.34 28.80 -7.43
CA MET A 287 4.68 28.45 -6.93
C MET A 287 4.85 26.95 -6.73
N GLN A 288 3.84 26.23 -6.21
CA GLN A 288 3.87 24.78 -6.05
C GLN A 288 3.91 24.06 -7.40
N GLN A 289 3.11 24.52 -8.36
CA GLN A 289 3.12 24.01 -9.74
C GLN A 289 4.46 24.26 -10.44
N ASP A 290 5.07 25.43 -10.23
CA ASP A 290 6.37 25.80 -10.82
C ASP A 290 7.56 25.17 -10.09
N ALA A 291 7.44 24.91 -8.79
CA ALA A 291 8.52 24.35 -7.96
C ALA A 291 8.79 22.88 -8.30
N MET A 292 7.75 22.14 -8.67
CA MET A 292 7.82 20.73 -9.06
C MET A 292 8.69 19.92 -8.09
N ASP A 293 8.31 19.95 -6.80
CA ASP A 293 9.04 19.30 -5.72
C ASP A 293 9.27 17.82 -6.06
N THR A 294 10.53 17.43 -6.19
CA THR A 294 10.94 16.04 -6.47
C THR A 294 10.75 15.12 -5.27
N THR A 295 10.29 15.66 -4.15
CA THR A 295 10.12 14.95 -2.89
C THR A 295 8.77 15.26 -2.25
N LEU A 296 8.26 14.29 -1.49
CA LEU A 296 7.01 14.35 -0.76
C LEU A 296 7.28 14.01 0.70
N THR A 297 6.81 14.84 1.63
CA THR A 297 7.02 14.63 3.07
C THR A 297 5.72 14.25 3.76
N PHE A 298 5.76 13.12 4.47
CA PHE A 298 4.63 12.51 5.14
C PHE A 298 4.90 12.34 6.64
N ASP A 299 3.85 12.20 7.44
CA ASP A 299 4.01 11.65 8.79
C ASP A 299 4.45 10.18 8.68
N SER A 300 5.34 9.71 9.56
CA SER A 300 5.91 8.36 9.46
C SER A 300 4.86 7.25 9.54
N TYR A 301 3.80 7.44 10.32
CA TYR A 301 2.74 6.44 10.51
C TYR A 301 1.88 6.21 9.26
N VAL A 302 1.91 7.08 8.26
CA VAL A 302 1.13 6.86 7.03
C VAL A 302 1.83 5.90 6.06
N MET A 303 3.09 5.53 6.34
CA MET A 303 3.82 4.52 5.60
C MET A 303 3.49 3.10 6.10
N PRO A 304 3.57 2.08 5.25
CA PRO A 304 3.64 0.69 5.70
C PRO A 304 4.84 0.49 6.63
N MET A 305 4.72 -0.41 7.60
CA MET A 305 5.81 -0.68 8.56
C MET A 305 6.91 -1.51 7.92
N LEU A 306 8.17 -1.22 8.24
CA LEU A 306 9.36 -1.97 7.79
C LEU A 306 9.67 -3.19 8.66
N CYS A 307 8.92 -3.39 9.75
CA CYS A 307 8.99 -4.57 10.63
C CYS A 307 7.57 -5.06 10.95
N PRO A 308 7.43 -6.30 11.47
CA PRO A 308 6.17 -6.77 12.02
C PRO A 308 5.58 -5.79 13.05
N PRO A 309 4.27 -5.51 13.03
CA PRO A 309 3.67 -4.59 13.99
C PRO A 309 3.80 -5.06 15.44
N VAL A 310 3.70 -4.12 16.39
CA VAL A 310 3.49 -4.47 17.80
C VAL A 310 2.14 -5.16 17.93
N PRO A 311 2.05 -6.35 18.54
CA PRO A 311 0.78 -7.00 18.73
C PRO A 311 -0.13 -6.14 19.61
N TRP A 312 -1.39 -6.02 19.22
CA TRP A 312 -2.47 -5.57 20.08
C TRP A 312 -2.56 -6.49 21.30
N ILE A 313 -2.30 -5.90 22.48
CA ILE A 313 -2.46 -6.56 23.79
C ILE A 313 -3.59 -5.97 24.61
N SER A 314 -4.05 -4.78 24.25
CA SER A 314 -5.21 -4.09 24.83
C SER A 314 -5.84 -3.15 23.81
N ALA A 315 -6.98 -2.54 24.13
CA ALA A 315 -7.60 -1.53 23.28
C ALA A 315 -6.74 -0.25 23.11
N LYS A 316 -5.72 -0.05 23.96
CA LYS A 316 -4.86 1.15 24.00
C LYS A 316 -3.46 0.92 23.43
N PHE A 317 -3.03 -0.33 23.22
CA PHE A 317 -1.65 -0.64 22.87
C PHE A 317 -1.55 -1.73 21.81
N GLY A 318 -0.91 -1.39 20.70
CA GLY A 318 -0.65 -2.22 19.52
C GLY A 318 -0.41 -1.38 18.27
N ALA A 319 -0.23 -2.06 17.13
CA ALA A 319 0.07 -1.48 15.82
C ALA A 319 1.49 -0.90 15.68
N TYR A 320 1.65 0.43 15.76
CA TYR A 320 2.96 1.08 15.56
C TYR A 320 3.86 0.95 16.80
N LEU A 321 5.17 1.18 16.64
CA LEU A 321 6.12 1.07 17.74
C LEU A 321 5.93 2.21 18.76
N LEU A 322 5.84 3.45 18.27
CA LEU A 322 5.81 4.66 19.09
C LEU A 322 4.54 5.49 18.85
N THR A 323 4.02 5.49 17.63
CA THR A 323 2.86 6.30 17.28
C THR A 323 1.59 5.81 17.99
N PRO A 324 0.89 6.67 18.76
CA PRO A 324 -0.39 6.32 19.38
C PRO A 324 -1.42 5.87 18.34
N THR A 325 -2.03 4.70 18.55
CA THR A 325 -3.01 4.13 17.63
C THR A 325 -4.25 3.71 18.37
N LYS A 326 -5.42 4.15 17.89
CA LYS A 326 -6.70 3.68 18.40
C LYS A 326 -7.05 2.34 17.77
N MET A 327 -7.37 1.34 18.59
CA MET A 327 -7.90 0.06 18.13
C MET A 327 -9.18 0.27 17.31
N MET A 328 -10.07 1.16 17.78
CA MET A 328 -11.32 1.49 17.11
C MET A 328 -11.31 2.90 16.51
N ARG A 329 -11.59 2.99 15.21
CA ARG A 329 -11.86 4.23 14.48
C ARG A 329 -13.21 4.78 14.96
N ALA A 330 -13.16 5.91 15.64
CA ALA A 330 -14.34 6.63 16.08
C ALA A 330 -14.54 7.92 15.29
N VAL A 331 -15.81 8.25 15.01
CA VAL A 331 -16.19 9.59 14.58
C VAL A 331 -15.97 10.55 15.74
N GLU A 332 -15.64 11.79 15.43
CA GLU A 332 -15.31 12.84 16.39
C GLU A 332 -16.38 13.00 17.50
N GLY A 333 -15.93 13.00 18.75
CA GLY A 333 -16.81 13.11 19.94
C GLY A 333 -17.43 11.79 20.42
N ALA A 334 -17.27 10.69 19.67
CA ALA A 334 -17.82 9.37 20.04
C ALA A 334 -16.86 8.55 20.92
N ASN A 335 -16.43 9.10 22.07
CA ASN A 335 -15.55 8.40 23.02
C ASN A 335 -16.25 7.26 23.77
N GLN A 336 -17.58 7.14 23.62
CA GLN A 336 -18.36 6.11 24.30
C GLN A 336 -17.86 4.69 23.98
N HIS A 337 -17.47 4.44 22.72
CA HIS A 337 -16.96 3.13 22.35
C HIS A 337 -15.59 2.83 22.98
N GLU A 338 -14.70 3.82 23.03
CA GLU A 338 -13.40 3.71 23.69
C GLU A 338 -13.58 3.40 25.19
N ILE A 339 -14.46 4.15 25.86
CA ILE A 339 -14.83 3.91 27.27
C ILE A 339 -15.44 2.52 27.47
N LEU A 340 -16.24 2.02 26.51
CA LEU A 340 -16.82 0.68 26.60
C LEU A 340 -15.77 -0.41 26.44
N LEU A 341 -14.83 -0.26 25.49
CA LEU A 341 -13.71 -1.18 25.31
C LEU A 341 -12.87 -1.26 26.58
N GLU A 342 -12.61 -0.13 27.25
CA GLU A 342 -11.88 -0.08 28.52
C GLU A 342 -12.60 -0.73 29.70
N LYS A 343 -13.94 -0.87 29.62
CA LYS A 343 -14.75 -1.51 30.66
C LYS A 343 -14.96 -3.01 30.42
N CYS A 344 -14.64 -3.51 29.23
CA CYS A 344 -14.74 -4.94 28.92
C CYS A 344 -13.68 -5.72 29.70
N GLN A 345 -13.93 -7.01 29.94
CA GLN A 345 -12.89 -7.88 30.45
C GLN A 345 -11.87 -8.13 29.34
N ASP A 346 -10.57 -8.09 29.65
CA ASP A 346 -9.51 -8.28 28.65
C ASP A 346 -9.68 -9.58 27.86
N ALA A 347 -10.11 -10.65 28.55
CA ALA A 347 -10.36 -11.96 27.95
C ALA A 347 -11.40 -11.94 26.83
N ASP A 348 -12.41 -11.06 26.92
CA ASP A 348 -13.45 -10.93 25.89
C ASP A 348 -12.90 -10.28 24.60
N LEU A 349 -11.81 -9.51 24.71
CA LEU A 349 -11.18 -8.84 23.58
C LEU A 349 -10.11 -9.71 22.89
N HIS A 350 -9.58 -10.74 23.56
CA HIS A 350 -8.48 -11.55 23.02
C HIS A 350 -8.68 -12.04 21.57
N PRO A 351 -9.83 -12.62 21.18
CA PRO A 351 -10.02 -13.08 19.80
C PRO A 351 -9.95 -11.94 18.77
N VAL A 352 -10.43 -10.75 19.14
CA VAL A 352 -10.40 -9.56 18.28
C VAL A 352 -8.98 -9.04 18.15
N LEU A 353 -8.24 -8.95 19.27
CA LEU A 353 -6.84 -8.53 19.29
C LEU A 353 -5.98 -9.48 18.46
N ASP A 354 -6.14 -10.79 18.64
CA ASP A 354 -5.39 -11.81 17.90
C ASP A 354 -5.72 -11.80 16.39
N SER A 355 -6.97 -11.51 16.03
CA SER A 355 -7.37 -11.32 14.63
C SER A 355 -6.68 -10.10 13.98
N LEU A 356 -6.62 -8.97 14.68
CA LEU A 356 -5.90 -7.78 14.20
C LEU A 356 -4.39 -8.05 14.08
N ASN A 357 -3.82 -8.82 15.01
CA ASN A 357 -2.41 -9.20 15.00
C ASN A 357 -2.08 -10.10 13.81
N GLN A 358 -2.94 -11.08 13.52
CA GLN A 358 -2.76 -11.96 12.38
C GLN A 358 -2.80 -11.20 11.05
N LEU A 359 -3.76 -10.28 10.89
CA LEU A 359 -3.83 -9.40 9.70
C LEU A 359 -2.62 -8.48 9.60
N GLY A 360 -2.15 -7.95 10.74
CA GLY A 360 -0.97 -7.10 10.84
C GLY A 360 0.34 -7.79 10.47
N ASN A 361 0.47 -9.07 10.79
CA ASN A 361 1.68 -9.87 10.56
C ASN A 361 1.82 -10.38 9.12
N ALA A 362 0.83 -10.18 8.26
CA ALA A 362 0.94 -10.50 6.84
C ALA A 362 2.00 -9.58 6.17
N ALA A 363 3.07 -10.18 5.65
CA ALA A 363 4.16 -9.48 4.98
C ALA A 363 3.86 -9.29 3.48
N TRP A 364 4.11 -8.08 2.98
CA TRP A 364 3.82 -7.64 1.62
C TRP A 364 5.09 -7.15 0.92
N ARG A 365 5.09 -7.22 -0.42
CA ARG A 365 6.10 -6.61 -1.28
C ARG A 365 5.45 -6.06 -2.55
N ILE A 366 6.22 -5.28 -3.30
CA ILE A 366 5.79 -4.64 -4.55
C ILE A 366 6.00 -5.59 -5.75
N ASN A 367 4.98 -5.71 -6.59
CA ASN A 367 5.09 -6.23 -7.95
C ASN A 367 5.77 -5.18 -8.83
N GLN A 368 7.11 -5.21 -8.86
CA GLN A 368 7.93 -4.18 -9.47
C GLN A 368 7.68 -3.99 -10.98
N PRO A 369 7.63 -5.06 -11.81
CA PRO A 369 7.36 -4.91 -13.25
C PRO A 369 6.03 -4.23 -13.53
N LEU A 370 5.00 -4.54 -12.74
CA LEU A 370 3.69 -3.93 -12.89
C LEU A 370 3.70 -2.45 -12.46
N LEU A 371 4.39 -2.13 -11.37
CA LEU A 371 4.56 -0.76 -10.90
C LEU A 371 5.23 0.12 -11.98
N ASP A 372 6.24 -0.41 -12.68
CA ASP A 372 6.93 0.33 -13.74
C ASP A 372 6.01 0.66 -14.91
N ILE A 373 5.16 -0.29 -15.32
CA ILE A 373 4.14 -0.07 -16.35
C ILE A 373 3.16 1.02 -15.91
N ILE A 374 2.67 0.95 -14.67
CA ILE A 374 1.70 1.93 -14.15
C ILE A 374 2.33 3.33 -14.07
N ILE A 375 3.55 3.44 -13.54
CA ILE A 375 4.28 4.72 -13.46
C ILE A 375 4.56 5.27 -14.87
N SER A 376 4.90 4.42 -15.83
CA SER A 376 5.09 4.84 -17.23
C SER A 376 3.83 5.46 -17.82
N ILE A 377 2.65 4.86 -17.59
CA ILE A 377 1.37 5.43 -18.07
C ILE A 377 1.04 6.71 -17.30
N PHE A 378 1.29 6.72 -15.99
CA PHE A 378 1.07 7.87 -15.12
C PHE A 378 1.91 9.09 -15.55
N ASN A 379 3.17 8.90 -15.92
CA ASN A 379 4.06 9.99 -16.33
C ASN A 379 3.86 10.46 -17.78
N ASP A 380 3.16 9.69 -18.60
CA ASP A 380 2.74 10.12 -19.95
C ASP A 380 1.41 10.89 -19.87
N LYS A 381 0.30 10.34 -20.41
CA LYS A 381 -1.01 11.00 -20.43
C LYS A 381 -2.03 10.44 -19.46
N GLY A 382 -1.63 9.47 -18.63
CA GLY A 382 -2.58 8.64 -17.89
C GLY A 382 -3.45 7.79 -18.83
N SER A 383 -4.45 7.13 -18.27
CA SER A 383 -5.44 6.36 -19.00
C SER A 383 -6.73 6.26 -18.18
N GLU A 384 -7.78 6.95 -18.62
CA GLU A 384 -9.11 6.87 -17.99
C GLU A 384 -9.68 5.45 -18.05
N LYS A 385 -9.38 4.68 -19.11
CA LYS A 385 -9.80 3.27 -19.23
C LYS A 385 -9.17 2.38 -18.16
N LEU A 386 -7.96 2.69 -17.72
CA LEU A 386 -7.19 1.88 -16.77
C LEU A 386 -7.15 2.52 -15.38
N ASP A 387 -8.01 3.51 -15.11
CA ASP A 387 -8.02 4.27 -13.86
C ASP A 387 -6.64 4.84 -13.46
N VAL A 388 -5.86 5.29 -14.45
CA VAL A 388 -4.59 5.98 -14.24
C VAL A 388 -4.74 7.49 -14.49
N PRO A 389 -4.55 8.32 -13.44
CA PRO A 389 -4.46 9.76 -13.46
C PRO A 389 -4.02 10.49 -14.71
N PRO A 390 -4.81 11.18 -15.56
CA PRO A 390 -4.21 12.11 -16.51
C PRO A 390 -3.58 13.32 -15.79
N PRO A 391 -2.49 13.91 -16.32
CA PRO A 391 -1.91 15.13 -15.79
C PRO A 391 -2.82 16.35 -16.04
N ASN A 392 -2.58 17.44 -15.31
CA ASN A 392 -3.36 18.68 -15.44
C ASN A 392 -3.29 19.31 -16.86
N SER A 393 -2.30 18.95 -17.67
CA SER A 393 -2.20 19.39 -19.08
C SER A 393 -3.33 18.85 -19.96
N GLU A 394 -3.94 17.72 -19.58
CA GLU A 394 -5.08 17.12 -20.26
C GLU A 394 -6.43 17.64 -19.72
N ALA A 395 -6.41 18.55 -18.74
CA ALA A 395 -7.62 19.12 -18.17
C ALA A 395 -8.36 20.04 -19.16
N PRO A 396 -9.71 20.12 -19.09
CA PRO A 396 -10.46 20.97 -20.00
C PRO A 396 -10.04 22.43 -19.84
N LYS A 397 -9.77 23.10 -20.97
CA LYS A 397 -9.46 24.52 -20.98
C LYS A 397 -10.63 25.30 -20.39
N ILE A 398 -10.37 26.05 -19.32
CA ILE A 398 -11.37 26.95 -18.74
C ILE A 398 -11.59 28.09 -19.73
N PRO A 399 -12.80 28.25 -20.28
CA PRO A 399 -13.04 29.34 -21.23
C PRO A 399 -12.76 30.70 -20.58
N ARG A 400 -11.83 31.47 -21.15
CA ARG A 400 -11.56 32.86 -20.77
C ARG A 400 -12.28 33.75 -21.76
N TYR A 401 -13.11 34.68 -21.26
CA TYR A 401 -13.84 35.62 -22.11
C TYR A 401 -13.45 37.05 -21.76
N ASN A 402 -13.16 37.85 -22.78
CA ASN A 402 -12.87 39.27 -22.63
C ASN A 402 -14.15 39.99 -22.18
N GLN A 403 -14.02 40.93 -21.24
CA GLN A 403 -15.16 41.71 -20.74
C GLN A 403 -15.88 42.50 -21.85
N GLN A 404 -15.16 42.82 -22.95
CA GLN A 404 -15.68 43.50 -24.14
C GLN A 404 -16.72 42.66 -24.91
N ASP A 405 -16.57 41.34 -24.98
CA ASP A 405 -17.55 40.44 -25.62
C ASP A 405 -18.78 40.18 -24.74
N SER A 406 -18.70 40.51 -23.44
CA SER A 406 -19.78 40.28 -22.47
C SER A 406 -20.99 41.21 -22.67
N ALA A 407 -20.79 42.33 -23.35
CA ALA A 407 -21.85 43.28 -23.68
C ALA A 407 -22.79 42.76 -24.79
N THR A 408 -22.30 41.87 -25.65
CA THR A 408 -23.03 41.29 -26.79
C THR A 408 -23.82 40.02 -26.47
N PHE A 409 -23.55 39.35 -25.33
CA PHE A 409 -24.25 38.11 -24.97
C PHE A 409 -25.61 38.36 -24.31
N THR A 410 -26.60 37.56 -24.72
CA THR A 410 -27.91 37.45 -24.08
C THR A 410 -27.79 36.86 -22.67
N SER A 411 -28.84 37.04 -21.85
CA SER A 411 -28.90 36.45 -20.49
C SER A 411 -28.80 34.92 -20.50
N ALA A 412 -29.42 34.28 -21.50
CA ALA A 412 -29.36 32.82 -21.68
C ALA A 412 -27.95 32.34 -22.03
N GLU A 413 -27.24 33.03 -22.93
CA GLU A 413 -25.85 32.73 -23.28
C GLU A 413 -24.93 32.92 -22.08
N LYS A 414 -25.09 34.02 -21.31
CA LYS A 414 -24.34 34.23 -20.06
C LYS A 414 -24.55 33.10 -19.06
N ALA A 415 -25.79 32.62 -18.90
CA ALA A 415 -26.11 31.51 -18.01
C ALA A 415 -25.56 30.16 -18.52
N HIS A 416 -25.54 29.93 -19.83
CA HIS A 416 -24.90 28.76 -20.45
C HIS A 416 -23.38 28.80 -20.25
N LEU A 417 -22.75 29.92 -20.55
CA LEU A 417 -21.31 30.15 -20.38
C LEU A 417 -20.87 29.96 -18.92
N LYS A 418 -21.62 30.50 -17.96
CA LYS A 418 -21.35 30.30 -16.53
C LYS A 418 -21.43 28.83 -16.13
N ARG A 419 -22.36 28.06 -16.71
CA ARG A 419 -22.47 26.62 -16.49
C ARG A 419 -21.27 25.87 -17.07
N GLU A 420 -20.83 26.20 -18.28
CA GLU A 420 -19.65 25.58 -18.90
C GLU A 420 -18.35 25.86 -18.14
N VAL A 421 -18.14 27.12 -17.72
CA VAL A 421 -17.00 27.47 -16.84
C VAL A 421 -17.07 26.71 -15.51
N GLY A 422 -18.27 26.57 -14.93
CA GLY A 422 -18.49 25.79 -13.72
C GLY A 422 -18.13 24.31 -13.89
N LYS A 423 -18.58 23.68 -14.99
CA LYS A 423 -18.25 22.28 -15.32
C LYS A 423 -16.76 22.08 -15.55
N ALA A 424 -16.10 22.97 -16.31
CA ALA A 424 -14.67 22.88 -16.58
C ALA A 424 -13.84 22.99 -15.29
N LYS A 425 -14.18 23.96 -14.41
CA LYS A 425 -13.53 24.11 -13.09
C LYS A 425 -13.74 22.88 -12.20
N LYS A 426 -14.96 22.34 -12.18
CA LYS A 426 -15.28 21.12 -11.43
C LYS A 426 -14.41 19.95 -11.92
N LYS A 427 -14.38 19.69 -13.23
CA LYS A 427 -13.60 18.60 -13.81
C LYS A 427 -12.09 18.78 -13.57
N CYS A 428 -11.55 19.98 -13.70
CA CYS A 428 -10.15 20.27 -13.38
C CYS A 428 -9.82 19.99 -11.92
N SER A 429 -10.72 20.34 -10.99
CA SER A 429 -10.53 20.05 -9.56
C SER A 429 -10.59 18.55 -9.26
N GLU A 430 -11.54 17.83 -9.86
CA GLU A 430 -11.67 16.38 -9.70
C GLU A 430 -10.43 15.64 -10.25
N MET A 431 -9.96 16.02 -11.45
CA MET A 431 -8.74 15.47 -12.04
C MET A 431 -7.53 15.70 -11.14
N HIS A 432 -7.36 16.92 -10.61
CA HIS A 432 -6.25 17.21 -9.70
C HIS A 432 -6.31 16.37 -8.42
N SER A 433 -7.49 16.23 -7.80
CA SER A 433 -7.66 15.42 -6.59
C SER A 433 -7.31 13.95 -6.83
N ILE A 434 -7.82 13.34 -7.90
CA ILE A 434 -7.56 11.93 -8.22
C ILE A 434 -6.08 11.74 -8.64
N ARG A 435 -5.50 12.70 -9.37
CA ARG A 435 -4.08 12.69 -9.73
C ARG A 435 -3.17 12.73 -8.50
N MET A 436 -3.44 13.60 -7.52
CA MET A 436 -2.66 13.70 -6.29
C MET A 436 -2.78 12.44 -5.42
N ASP A 437 -3.98 11.87 -5.30
CA ASP A 437 -4.19 10.59 -4.60
C ASP A 437 -3.35 9.46 -5.22
N ALA A 438 -3.37 9.34 -6.55
CA ALA A 438 -2.51 8.38 -7.25
C ALA A 438 -1.02 8.71 -7.12
N LEU A 439 -0.63 9.98 -7.15
CA LEU A 439 0.75 10.45 -6.97
C LEU A 439 1.32 9.98 -5.63
N TYR A 440 0.56 10.14 -4.54
CA TYR A 440 0.96 9.67 -3.22
C TYR A 440 1.06 8.14 -3.17
N LYS A 441 0.05 7.43 -3.67
CA LYS A 441 0.04 5.96 -3.71
C LYS A 441 1.23 5.39 -4.47
N LEU A 442 1.49 5.89 -5.68
CA LEU A 442 2.58 5.41 -6.54
C LEU A 442 3.95 5.82 -6.00
N SER A 443 4.07 7.00 -5.40
CA SER A 443 5.33 7.41 -4.75
C SER A 443 5.65 6.56 -3.54
N ILE A 444 4.66 6.25 -2.69
CA ILE A 444 4.82 5.32 -1.57
C ILE A 444 5.16 3.93 -2.09
N ALA A 445 4.43 3.41 -3.08
CA ALA A 445 4.73 2.11 -3.68
C ALA A 445 6.16 2.05 -4.24
N ASN A 446 6.61 3.10 -4.93
CA ASN A 446 7.96 3.19 -5.48
C ASN A 446 9.04 3.32 -4.40
N HIS A 447 8.75 4.01 -3.28
CA HIS A 447 9.65 4.07 -2.14
C HIS A 447 9.81 2.70 -1.45
N MET A 448 8.73 1.90 -1.40
CA MET A 448 8.71 0.57 -0.80
C MET A 448 9.10 -0.55 -1.79
N ARG A 449 9.59 -0.21 -2.99
CA ARG A 449 9.82 -1.13 -4.11
C ARG A 449 10.68 -2.35 -3.74
N ASP A 450 11.76 -2.10 -3.02
CA ASP A 450 12.77 -3.10 -2.66
C ASP A 450 12.62 -3.60 -1.22
N GLU A 451 11.52 -3.22 -0.56
CA GLU A 451 11.26 -3.55 0.83
C GLU A 451 10.18 -4.62 0.97
N VAL A 452 10.30 -5.42 2.03
CA VAL A 452 9.19 -6.16 2.60
C VAL A 452 8.60 -5.34 3.74
N PHE A 453 7.28 -5.23 3.76
CA PHE A 453 6.57 -4.35 4.68
C PHE A 453 5.26 -4.95 5.19
N TRP A 454 4.73 -4.35 6.24
CA TRP A 454 3.54 -4.80 6.97
C TRP A 454 2.50 -3.70 7.08
N PHE A 455 1.24 -4.11 7.13
CA PHE A 455 0.10 -3.23 7.35
C PHE A 455 -0.49 -3.48 8.73
N PRO A 456 -0.16 -2.71 9.78
CA PRO A 456 -0.91 -2.80 11.03
C PRO A 456 -2.40 -2.54 10.76
N HIS A 457 -3.29 -3.26 11.45
CA HIS A 457 -4.73 -3.13 11.29
C HIS A 457 -5.38 -2.54 12.54
N ASN A 458 -6.49 -1.83 12.33
CA ASN A 458 -7.44 -1.40 13.34
C ASN A 458 -8.87 -1.75 12.89
N MET A 459 -9.90 -1.34 13.63
CA MET A 459 -11.30 -1.64 13.31
C MET A 459 -12.22 -0.42 13.37
N ASP A 460 -13.37 -0.45 12.70
CA ASP A 460 -14.46 0.50 12.93
C ASP A 460 -15.36 0.09 14.10
N PHE A 461 -16.34 0.94 14.44
CA PHE A 461 -17.28 0.69 15.54
C PHE A 461 -18.15 -0.58 15.38
N ARG A 462 -18.17 -1.19 14.19
CA ARG A 462 -18.91 -2.43 13.89
C ARG A 462 -18.01 -3.66 13.92
N GLY A 463 -16.70 -3.51 14.14
CA GLY A 463 -15.74 -4.60 14.11
C GLY A 463 -15.13 -4.89 12.72
N ARG A 464 -15.37 -4.05 11.70
CA ARG A 464 -14.71 -4.25 10.39
C ARG A 464 -13.27 -3.79 10.48
N THR A 465 -12.35 -4.58 9.94
CA THR A 465 -10.92 -4.32 10.01
C THR A 465 -10.42 -3.48 8.83
N TYR A 466 -9.43 -2.62 9.06
CA TYR A 466 -8.82 -1.77 8.05
C TYR A 466 -7.33 -1.57 8.33
N PRO A 467 -6.46 -1.53 7.31
CA PRO A 467 -5.07 -1.10 7.45
C PRO A 467 -4.97 0.32 8.02
N CYS A 468 -4.06 0.54 8.97
CA CYS A 468 -3.80 1.86 9.53
C CYS A 468 -3.18 2.84 8.50
N PRO A 469 -2.17 2.46 7.68
CA PRO A 469 -1.65 3.31 6.61
C PRO A 469 -2.75 3.67 5.59
N PRO A 470 -3.14 4.96 5.45
CA PRO A 470 -4.34 5.33 4.73
C PRO A 470 -4.17 5.41 3.21
N TYR A 471 -2.97 5.74 2.73
CA TYR A 471 -2.75 6.05 1.32
C TYR A 471 -2.59 4.79 0.46
N PHE A 472 -1.60 3.95 0.78
CA PHE A 472 -1.25 2.77 0.00
C PHE A 472 -1.48 1.49 0.81
N ASN A 473 -2.50 0.70 0.45
CA ASN A 473 -2.84 -0.58 1.12
C ASN A 473 -3.75 -1.46 0.24
N HIS A 474 -3.89 -2.73 0.62
CA HIS A 474 -4.64 -3.74 -0.15
C HIS A 474 -6.17 -3.56 -0.16
N LEU A 475 -6.74 -2.61 0.58
CA LEU A 475 -8.17 -2.24 0.46
C LEU A 475 -8.41 -1.19 -0.64
N GLY A 476 -7.34 -0.68 -1.28
CA GLY A 476 -7.39 0.32 -2.34
C GLY A 476 -8.05 -0.14 -3.65
N SER A 477 -7.84 0.65 -4.70
CA SER A 477 -8.33 0.37 -6.06
C SER A 477 -7.61 -0.82 -6.70
N ASP A 478 -8.10 -1.28 -7.85
CA ASP A 478 -7.48 -2.33 -8.67
C ASP A 478 -5.96 -2.11 -8.85
N VAL A 479 -5.54 -0.89 -9.22
CA VAL A 479 -4.13 -0.47 -9.30
C VAL A 479 -3.36 -0.79 -8.01
N THR A 480 -3.92 -0.42 -6.86
CA THR A 480 -3.22 -0.60 -5.57
C THR A 480 -3.14 -2.07 -5.18
N ARG A 481 -4.20 -2.84 -5.44
CA ARG A 481 -4.24 -4.29 -5.18
C ARG A 481 -3.27 -5.06 -6.06
N ALA A 482 -3.23 -4.74 -7.35
CA ALA A 482 -2.41 -5.45 -8.33
C ALA A 482 -0.90 -5.30 -8.08
N VAL A 483 -0.49 -4.15 -7.54
CA VAL A 483 0.91 -3.86 -7.19
C VAL A 483 1.34 -4.58 -5.91
N LEU A 484 0.41 -5.04 -5.07
CA LEU A 484 0.69 -5.70 -3.81
C LEU A 484 0.66 -7.23 -3.98
N VAL A 485 1.75 -7.89 -3.61
CA VAL A 485 1.83 -9.35 -3.52
C VAL A 485 2.35 -9.78 -2.15
N PHE A 486 2.04 -11.01 -1.73
CA PHE A 486 2.63 -11.55 -0.51
C PHE A 486 4.16 -11.61 -0.65
N ALA A 487 4.85 -11.23 0.41
CA ALA A 487 6.31 -11.27 0.45
C ALA A 487 6.82 -12.72 0.47
N GLU A 488 6.14 -13.58 1.22
CA GLU A 488 6.44 -15.00 1.31
C GLU A 488 5.65 -15.78 0.25
N GLY A 489 6.37 -16.40 -0.69
CA GLY A 489 5.78 -17.32 -1.66
C GLY A 489 5.43 -18.67 -1.03
N LYS A 490 4.38 -19.32 -1.53
CA LYS A 490 4.05 -20.71 -1.21
C LYS A 490 4.14 -21.57 -2.48
N PRO A 491 4.64 -22.81 -2.40
CA PRO A 491 4.65 -23.71 -3.55
C PRO A 491 3.21 -23.99 -4.01
N LEU A 492 2.98 -23.96 -5.32
CA LEU A 492 1.63 -24.14 -5.90
C LEU A 492 1.00 -25.49 -5.53
N GLY A 493 1.82 -26.53 -5.38
CA GLY A 493 1.32 -27.90 -5.22
C GLY A 493 0.50 -28.35 -6.45
N PRO A 494 -0.27 -29.44 -6.33
CA PRO A 494 -0.96 -30.04 -7.48
C PRO A 494 -2.12 -29.19 -8.03
N GLY A 495 -2.74 -28.33 -7.21
CA GLY A 495 -3.90 -27.53 -7.61
C GLY A 495 -3.65 -26.02 -7.74
N GLY A 496 -2.45 -25.52 -7.38
CA GLY A 496 -2.21 -24.07 -7.30
C GLY A 496 -2.31 -23.37 -8.65
N LEU A 497 -1.80 -23.97 -9.73
CA LEU A 497 -1.90 -23.39 -11.08
C LEU A 497 -3.36 -23.30 -11.55
N ASP A 498 -4.17 -24.33 -11.26
CA ASP A 498 -5.60 -24.32 -11.58
C ASP A 498 -6.33 -23.21 -10.80
N TRP A 499 -5.98 -23.02 -9.53
CA TRP A 499 -6.51 -21.91 -8.73
C TRP A 499 -6.10 -20.54 -9.27
N LEU A 500 -4.86 -20.36 -9.75
CA LEU A 500 -4.44 -19.13 -10.42
C LEU A 500 -5.25 -18.87 -11.70
N LYS A 501 -5.45 -19.90 -12.54
CA LYS A 501 -6.27 -19.80 -13.76
C LYS A 501 -7.72 -19.44 -13.46
N ILE A 502 -8.32 -20.09 -12.46
CA ILE A 502 -9.67 -19.76 -11.98
C ILE A 502 -9.73 -18.32 -11.45
N HIS A 503 -8.72 -17.92 -10.66
CA HIS A 503 -8.62 -16.57 -10.13
C HIS A 503 -8.55 -15.53 -11.25
N LEU A 504 -7.72 -15.75 -12.28
CA LEU A 504 -7.68 -14.88 -13.45
C LEU A 504 -9.05 -14.72 -14.10
N VAL A 505 -9.77 -15.83 -14.35
CA VAL A 505 -11.11 -15.77 -14.95
C VAL A 505 -12.08 -14.99 -14.06
N ASN A 506 -11.98 -15.10 -12.74
CA ASN A 506 -12.79 -14.30 -11.82
C ASN A 506 -12.53 -12.79 -12.01
N LEU A 507 -11.26 -12.39 -12.13
CA LEU A 507 -10.85 -11.00 -12.35
C LEU A 507 -11.32 -10.43 -13.69
N THR A 508 -11.46 -11.29 -14.72
CA THR A 508 -12.03 -10.84 -16.00
C THR A 508 -13.50 -10.45 -15.90
N GLY A 509 -14.21 -10.93 -14.86
CA GLY A 509 -15.67 -10.80 -14.77
C GLY A 509 -16.45 -11.65 -15.78
N LEU A 510 -15.76 -12.39 -16.64
CA LEU A 510 -16.34 -13.35 -17.57
C LEU A 510 -16.70 -14.65 -16.82
N LYS A 511 -17.60 -15.44 -17.38
CA LYS A 511 -17.97 -16.77 -16.83
C LYS A 511 -18.43 -16.73 -15.36
N LYS A 512 -18.98 -15.60 -14.87
CA LYS A 512 -19.54 -15.45 -13.51
C LYS A 512 -20.58 -16.54 -13.18
N ARG A 513 -21.37 -16.96 -14.16
CA ARG A 513 -22.41 -18.00 -14.04
C ARG A 513 -21.91 -19.44 -14.27
N SER A 514 -20.63 -19.62 -14.57
CA SER A 514 -20.02 -20.94 -14.80
C SER A 514 -19.49 -21.55 -13.50
N SER A 515 -19.41 -22.88 -13.46
CA SER A 515 -18.73 -23.62 -12.39
C SER A 515 -17.22 -23.37 -12.39
N LEU A 516 -16.53 -23.73 -11.30
CA LEU A 516 -15.07 -23.63 -11.21
C LEU A 516 -14.38 -24.41 -12.34
N ALA A 517 -14.87 -25.61 -12.66
CA ALA A 517 -14.38 -26.40 -13.78
C ALA A 517 -14.57 -25.68 -15.13
N GLY A 518 -15.73 -25.06 -15.37
CA GLY A 518 -15.98 -24.29 -16.60
C GLY A 518 -15.13 -23.01 -16.69
N ARG A 519 -14.76 -22.42 -15.56
CA ARG A 519 -13.80 -21.28 -15.53
C ARG A 519 -12.40 -21.76 -15.88
N LEU A 520 -11.95 -22.88 -15.32
CA LEU A 520 -10.66 -23.48 -15.62
C LEU A 520 -10.54 -23.87 -17.10
N GLU A 521 -11.56 -24.55 -17.65
CA GLU A 521 -11.63 -24.89 -19.07
C GLU A 521 -11.52 -23.62 -19.94
N TYR A 522 -12.29 -22.58 -19.60
CA TYR A 522 -12.21 -21.31 -20.31
C TYR A 522 -10.81 -20.69 -20.25
N ALA A 523 -10.17 -20.66 -19.08
CA ALA A 523 -8.79 -20.16 -18.93
C ALA A 523 -7.84 -20.90 -19.89
N ASN A 524 -7.96 -22.22 -19.98
CA ASN A 524 -7.14 -23.03 -20.89
C ASN A 524 -7.39 -22.67 -22.38
N THR A 525 -8.61 -22.26 -22.75
CA THR A 525 -8.90 -21.84 -24.14
C THR A 525 -8.30 -20.49 -24.53
N ILE A 526 -7.95 -19.64 -23.56
CA ILE A 526 -7.44 -18.28 -23.79
C ILE A 526 -5.96 -18.13 -23.41
N MET A 527 -5.23 -19.22 -23.19
CA MET A 527 -3.83 -19.18 -22.75
C MET A 527 -2.93 -18.33 -23.64
N ASP A 528 -3.15 -18.31 -24.96
CA ASP A 528 -2.39 -17.46 -25.88
C ASP A 528 -2.55 -15.96 -25.55
N ASP A 529 -3.75 -15.53 -25.14
CA ASP A 529 -4.01 -14.14 -24.78
C ASP A 529 -3.48 -13.79 -23.38
N ILE A 530 -3.47 -14.78 -22.47
CA ILE A 530 -2.86 -14.67 -21.14
C ILE A 530 -1.35 -14.45 -21.27
N LEU A 531 -0.69 -15.30 -22.05
CA LEU A 531 0.76 -15.22 -22.29
C LEU A 531 1.13 -13.94 -23.06
N ASP A 532 0.36 -13.55 -24.08
CA ASP A 532 0.57 -12.29 -24.80
C ASP A 532 0.43 -11.06 -23.88
N SER A 533 -0.54 -11.08 -22.97
CA SER A 533 -0.75 -10.02 -21.98
C SER A 533 0.42 -9.90 -21.01
N ALA A 534 1.00 -11.03 -20.57
CA ALA A 534 2.17 -11.06 -19.71
C ALA A 534 3.45 -10.60 -20.43
N ASP A 535 3.70 -11.10 -21.65
CA ASP A 535 4.92 -10.84 -22.42
C ASP A 535 4.94 -9.41 -23.00
N ASN A 536 3.80 -8.92 -23.49
CA ASN A 536 3.69 -7.65 -24.22
C ASN A 536 2.50 -6.78 -23.75
N PRO A 537 2.46 -6.35 -22.48
CA PRO A 537 1.28 -5.72 -21.86
C PRO A 537 0.80 -4.45 -22.56
N LEU A 538 1.72 -3.65 -23.12
CA LEU A 538 1.42 -2.37 -23.76
C LEU A 538 1.44 -2.40 -25.30
N ASN A 539 2.01 -3.44 -25.92
CA ASN A 539 2.23 -3.51 -27.36
C ASN A 539 1.57 -4.73 -28.03
N GLY A 540 1.14 -5.72 -27.25
CA GLY A 540 0.42 -6.91 -27.74
C GLY A 540 -1.06 -6.65 -27.99
N LYS A 541 -1.87 -7.70 -27.84
CA LYS A 541 -3.33 -7.66 -28.05
C LYS A 541 -4.07 -6.89 -26.97
N LYS A 542 -3.44 -6.64 -25.82
CA LYS A 542 -4.02 -5.88 -24.68
C LYS A 542 -5.31 -6.50 -24.16
N TRP A 543 -5.43 -7.83 -24.21
CA TRP A 543 -6.63 -8.55 -23.81
C TRP A 543 -7.03 -8.23 -22.35
N TRP A 544 -6.04 -8.17 -21.46
CA TRP A 544 -6.20 -7.85 -20.04
C TRP A 544 -6.92 -6.52 -19.78
N GLN A 545 -6.81 -5.53 -20.67
CA GLN A 545 -7.43 -4.21 -20.50
C GLN A 545 -8.97 -4.23 -20.58
N ASN A 546 -9.57 -5.36 -20.97
CA ASN A 546 -11.01 -5.51 -21.08
C ASN A 546 -11.61 -6.31 -19.91
N ALA A 547 -10.80 -6.70 -18.92
CA ALA A 547 -11.25 -7.32 -17.69
C ALA A 547 -12.00 -6.32 -16.78
N ASP A 548 -12.85 -6.82 -15.89
CA ASP A 548 -13.47 -6.03 -14.83
C ASP A 548 -12.40 -5.43 -13.88
N GLU A 549 -11.35 -6.21 -13.56
CA GLU A 549 -10.21 -5.80 -12.73
C GLU A 549 -8.90 -5.92 -13.55
N PRO A 550 -8.61 -4.96 -14.45
CA PRO A 550 -7.58 -5.09 -15.48
C PRO A 550 -6.16 -5.24 -14.91
N TRP A 551 -5.78 -4.47 -13.90
CA TRP A 551 -4.42 -4.53 -13.35
C TRP A 551 -4.18 -5.83 -12.58
N GLN A 552 -5.14 -6.27 -11.76
CA GLN A 552 -5.06 -7.58 -11.10
C GLN A 552 -5.05 -8.71 -12.14
N ALA A 553 -5.82 -8.60 -13.23
CA ALA A 553 -5.80 -9.59 -14.31
C ALA A 553 -4.43 -9.64 -14.99
N LEU A 554 -3.80 -8.49 -15.26
CA LEU A 554 -2.44 -8.45 -15.81
C LEU A 554 -1.42 -9.07 -14.84
N ALA A 555 -1.49 -8.72 -13.55
CA ALA A 555 -0.63 -9.30 -12.52
C ALA A 555 -0.76 -10.84 -12.48
N CYS A 556 -2.00 -11.34 -12.56
CA CYS A 556 -2.26 -12.78 -12.56
C CYS A 556 -1.84 -13.46 -13.88
N CYS A 557 -1.92 -12.77 -15.03
CA CYS A 557 -1.35 -13.26 -16.29
C CYS A 557 0.17 -13.46 -16.17
N MET A 558 0.88 -12.50 -15.59
CA MET A 558 2.33 -12.60 -15.34
C MET A 558 2.65 -13.79 -14.43
N GLU A 559 1.87 -14.00 -13.36
CA GLU A 559 2.05 -15.13 -12.44
C GLU A 559 1.82 -16.48 -13.12
N ILE A 560 0.78 -16.60 -13.95
CA ILE A 560 0.50 -17.82 -14.72
C ILE A 560 1.61 -18.07 -15.75
N ALA A 561 2.09 -17.04 -16.45
CA ALA A 561 3.17 -17.18 -17.42
C ALA A 561 4.47 -17.67 -16.76
N ASN A 562 4.79 -17.17 -15.58
CA ASN A 562 5.94 -17.63 -14.79
C ASN A 562 5.79 -19.11 -14.38
N ALA A 563 4.58 -19.55 -14.03
CA ALA A 563 4.31 -20.93 -13.65
C ALA A 563 4.27 -21.91 -14.86
N ASP A 564 3.80 -21.46 -16.02
CA ASP A 564 3.63 -22.26 -17.25
C ASP A 564 4.91 -22.30 -18.12
N GLY A 565 5.87 -21.40 -17.89
CA GLY A 565 7.18 -21.36 -18.58
C GLY A 565 8.06 -22.61 -18.35
N SER A 566 7.70 -23.44 -17.37
CA SER A 566 8.21 -24.81 -17.19
C SER A 566 7.42 -25.77 -18.08
N CYS A 567 7.97 -26.13 -19.24
CA CYS A 567 7.34 -26.93 -20.31
C CYS A 567 6.97 -28.36 -19.84
N ASN A 568 5.89 -28.51 -19.07
CA ASN A 568 5.53 -29.74 -18.34
C ASN A 568 5.45 -30.99 -19.23
N GLY A 569 4.93 -30.90 -20.46
CA GLY A 569 4.82 -32.07 -21.36
C GLY A 569 6.18 -32.64 -21.80
N LEU A 570 7.10 -31.79 -22.24
CA LEU A 570 8.46 -32.21 -22.60
C LEU A 570 9.30 -32.58 -21.38
N GLN A 571 9.06 -31.93 -20.24
CA GLN A 571 9.64 -32.32 -18.95
C GLN A 571 9.25 -33.75 -18.57
N HIS A 572 7.97 -34.11 -18.69
CA HIS A 572 7.53 -35.48 -18.43
C HIS A 572 8.14 -36.48 -19.41
N TYR A 573 8.24 -36.18 -20.71
CA TYR A 573 8.93 -37.06 -21.67
C TYR A 573 10.41 -37.22 -21.36
N ALA A 574 11.11 -36.13 -21.02
CA ALA A 574 12.52 -36.18 -20.65
C ALA A 574 12.74 -36.98 -19.35
N ALA A 575 11.84 -36.83 -18.37
CA ALA A 575 11.88 -37.60 -17.12
C ALA A 575 11.59 -39.09 -17.34
N LEU A 576 10.54 -39.43 -18.13
CA LEU A 576 10.17 -40.81 -18.46
C LEU A 576 11.27 -41.52 -19.27
N GLY A 577 11.82 -40.83 -20.27
CA GLY A 577 12.88 -41.34 -21.13
C GLY A 577 14.27 -41.27 -20.51
N ARG A 578 14.43 -40.60 -19.36
CA ARG A 578 15.72 -40.21 -18.77
C ARG A 578 16.65 -39.56 -19.81
N ASP A 579 16.07 -38.73 -20.67
CA ASP A 579 16.78 -38.02 -21.73
C ASP A 579 17.47 -36.79 -21.14
N VAL A 580 18.80 -36.87 -21.02
CA VAL A 580 19.62 -35.79 -20.46
C VAL A 580 19.57 -34.53 -21.32
N ILE A 581 19.58 -34.65 -22.65
CA ILE A 581 19.56 -33.49 -23.55
C ILE A 581 18.19 -32.81 -23.48
N GLY A 582 17.13 -33.61 -23.52
CA GLY A 582 15.77 -33.15 -23.29
C GLY A 582 15.65 -32.45 -21.94
N ALA A 583 16.07 -33.11 -20.86
CA ALA A 583 16.00 -32.62 -19.48
C ALA A 583 16.75 -31.30 -19.28
N THR A 584 17.93 -31.13 -19.87
CA THR A 584 18.64 -29.84 -19.88
C THR A 584 17.84 -28.79 -20.64
N SER A 585 17.37 -29.10 -21.85
CA SER A 585 16.63 -28.15 -22.72
C SER A 585 15.33 -27.64 -22.10
N VAL A 586 14.74 -28.40 -21.17
CA VAL A 586 13.50 -28.06 -20.47
C VAL A 586 13.68 -27.79 -18.98
N ASN A 587 14.90 -27.50 -18.54
CA ASN A 587 15.22 -27.06 -17.17
C ASN A 587 14.94 -28.08 -16.06
N LEU A 588 14.95 -29.38 -16.37
CA LEU A 588 14.97 -30.45 -15.34
C LEU A 588 16.36 -30.67 -14.75
N MET A 589 17.42 -30.37 -15.52
CA MET A 589 18.80 -30.38 -15.02
C MET A 589 19.17 -28.99 -14.50
N PRO A 590 19.88 -28.88 -13.35
CA PRO A 590 20.40 -27.62 -12.85
C PRO A 590 21.32 -26.96 -13.90
N CYS A 591 21.03 -25.71 -14.27
CA CYS A 591 21.82 -24.90 -15.19
C CYS A 591 21.97 -23.49 -14.61
N GLU A 592 23.08 -22.80 -14.87
CA GLU A 592 23.30 -21.42 -14.38
C GLU A 592 22.37 -20.39 -15.05
N VAL A 593 21.88 -20.70 -16.27
CA VAL A 593 20.92 -19.86 -17.01
C VAL A 593 19.73 -20.70 -17.50
N PRO A 594 18.51 -20.14 -17.55
CA PRO A 594 17.35 -20.83 -18.09
C PRO A 594 17.53 -21.24 -19.55
N GLN A 595 17.22 -22.50 -19.85
CA GLN A 595 17.25 -23.07 -21.19
C GLN A 595 15.92 -22.86 -21.90
N ASP A 596 15.98 -22.60 -23.21
CA ASP A 596 14.82 -22.34 -24.06
C ASP A 596 14.74 -23.36 -25.20
N VAL A 597 13.98 -24.44 -24.97
CA VAL A 597 13.76 -25.52 -25.93
C VAL A 597 13.25 -25.01 -27.30
N TYR A 598 12.50 -23.91 -27.34
CA TYR A 598 11.97 -23.38 -28.59
C TYR A 598 13.06 -22.77 -29.46
N SER A 599 14.00 -22.06 -28.84
CA SER A 599 15.17 -21.49 -29.53
C SER A 599 16.11 -22.60 -30.00
N GLY A 600 16.32 -23.64 -29.18
CA GLY A 600 17.09 -24.82 -29.58
C GLY A 600 16.49 -25.56 -30.79
N VAL A 601 15.17 -25.76 -30.80
CA VAL A 601 14.47 -26.36 -31.96
C VAL A 601 14.54 -25.46 -33.18
N ALA A 602 14.37 -24.14 -33.03
CA ALA A 602 14.49 -23.20 -34.16
C ALA A 602 15.89 -23.27 -34.80
N GLN A 603 16.95 -23.28 -33.98
CA GLN A 603 18.32 -23.42 -34.46
C GLN A 603 18.53 -24.75 -35.19
N GLN A 604 18.02 -25.85 -34.63
CA GLN A 604 18.15 -27.17 -35.26
C GLN A 604 17.42 -27.24 -36.61
N VAL A 605 16.25 -26.61 -36.73
CA VAL A 605 15.49 -26.50 -37.99
C VAL A 605 16.24 -25.64 -39.00
N GLU A 606 16.89 -24.56 -38.57
CA GLU A 606 17.71 -23.71 -39.44
C GLU A 606 18.92 -24.48 -40.01
N GLU A 607 19.58 -25.32 -39.20
CA GLU A 607 20.65 -26.20 -39.67
C GLU A 607 20.17 -27.26 -40.69
N PHE A 608 18.94 -27.78 -40.53
CA PHE A 608 18.34 -28.66 -41.53
C PHE A 608 18.02 -27.91 -42.82
N ARG A 609 17.42 -26.72 -42.69
CA ARG A 609 17.12 -25.83 -43.82
C ARG A 609 18.37 -25.50 -44.62
N ALA A 610 19.45 -25.06 -43.98
CA ALA A 610 20.71 -24.74 -44.65
C ALA A 610 21.27 -25.92 -45.46
N ARG A 611 21.31 -27.12 -44.86
CA ARG A 611 21.75 -28.35 -45.54
C ARG A 611 20.87 -28.73 -46.74
N ASP A 612 19.56 -28.53 -46.64
CA ASP A 612 18.65 -28.84 -47.74
C ASP A 612 18.69 -27.78 -48.84
N ALA A 613 18.97 -26.52 -48.49
CA ALA A 613 19.20 -25.44 -49.44
C ALA A 613 20.46 -25.68 -50.28
N GLU A 614 21.55 -26.16 -49.67
CA GLU A 614 22.79 -26.57 -50.36
C GLU A 614 22.56 -27.73 -51.35
N LYS A 615 21.64 -28.65 -51.03
CA LYS A 615 21.22 -29.74 -51.92
C LYS A 615 20.28 -29.28 -53.05
N GLY A 616 19.96 -27.99 -53.12
CA GLY A 616 19.12 -27.40 -54.16
C GLY A 616 17.61 -27.47 -53.89
N LEU A 617 17.18 -27.72 -52.65
CA LEU A 617 15.76 -27.70 -52.30
C LEU A 617 15.24 -26.26 -52.26
N LYS A 618 14.40 -25.89 -53.23
CA LYS A 618 13.87 -24.52 -53.39
C LYS A 618 13.17 -23.97 -52.15
N ILE A 619 12.37 -24.79 -51.47
CA ILE A 619 11.63 -24.32 -50.29
C ILE A 619 12.57 -23.96 -49.13
N ALA A 620 13.69 -24.67 -49.00
CA ALA A 620 14.69 -24.41 -47.98
C ALA A 620 15.47 -23.11 -48.26
N GLN A 621 15.68 -22.78 -49.53
CA GLN A 621 16.28 -21.49 -49.93
C GLN A 621 15.33 -20.33 -49.63
N VAL A 622 14.03 -20.49 -49.90
CA VAL A 622 13.01 -19.47 -49.60
C VAL A 622 12.85 -19.22 -48.10
N LEU A 623 13.00 -20.24 -47.27
CA LEU A 623 12.86 -20.15 -45.81
C LEU A 623 14.06 -19.48 -45.11
N GLU A 624 15.10 -19.07 -45.84
CA GLU A 624 16.27 -18.42 -45.25
C GLU A 624 15.89 -17.13 -44.52
N GLY A 625 16.24 -17.05 -43.23
CA GLY A 625 15.91 -15.90 -42.37
C GLY A 625 14.49 -15.92 -41.76
N PHE A 626 13.64 -16.89 -42.12
CA PHE A 626 12.26 -16.97 -41.61
C PHE A 626 12.04 -18.00 -40.49
N ILE A 627 13.04 -18.86 -40.22
CA ILE A 627 12.98 -19.82 -39.11
C ILE A 627 13.24 -19.08 -37.79
N SER A 628 12.16 -18.78 -37.06
CA SER A 628 12.24 -18.08 -35.78
C SER A 628 11.59 -18.87 -34.65
N ARG A 629 11.98 -18.54 -33.41
CA ARG A 629 11.34 -19.04 -32.19
C ARG A 629 9.81 -18.91 -32.25
N LYS A 630 9.29 -17.78 -32.73
CA LYS A 630 7.85 -17.50 -32.84
C LYS A 630 7.13 -18.47 -33.78
N VAL A 631 7.78 -18.87 -34.88
CA VAL A 631 7.20 -19.80 -35.88
C VAL A 631 7.10 -21.21 -35.32
N VAL A 632 8.10 -21.68 -34.56
CA VAL A 632 8.14 -23.06 -34.05
C VAL A 632 7.44 -23.25 -32.68
N LYS A 633 7.33 -22.20 -31.85
CA LYS A 633 6.87 -22.27 -30.45
C LYS A 633 5.56 -23.05 -30.30
N GLN A 634 4.52 -22.67 -31.04
CA GLN A 634 3.19 -23.28 -30.90
C GLN A 634 3.18 -24.77 -31.25
N THR A 635 3.93 -25.16 -32.27
CA THR A 635 4.02 -26.56 -32.70
C THR A 635 4.81 -27.41 -31.70
N VAL A 636 5.93 -26.88 -31.19
CA VAL A 636 6.73 -27.56 -30.16
C VAL A 636 5.92 -27.73 -28.87
N MET A 637 5.18 -26.70 -28.45
CA MET A 637 4.31 -26.77 -27.27
C MET A 637 3.20 -27.81 -27.41
N THR A 638 2.63 -27.98 -28.61
CA THR A 638 1.40 -28.77 -28.79
C THR A 638 1.62 -30.19 -29.29
N VAL A 639 2.80 -30.51 -29.84
CA VAL A 639 3.17 -31.87 -30.26
C VAL A 639 3.07 -32.88 -29.11
N VAL A 640 3.49 -32.50 -27.90
CA VAL A 640 3.42 -33.35 -26.71
C VAL A 640 1.99 -33.66 -26.26
N TYR A 641 1.01 -32.90 -26.76
CA TYR A 641 -0.42 -33.07 -26.51
C TYR A 641 -1.15 -33.72 -27.70
N GLY A 642 -0.43 -34.36 -28.62
CA GLY A 642 -1.01 -35.16 -29.71
C GLY A 642 -1.28 -34.39 -31.00
N VAL A 643 -0.72 -33.20 -31.18
CA VAL A 643 -0.80 -32.49 -32.47
C VAL A 643 -0.08 -33.30 -33.55
N THR A 644 -0.82 -33.59 -34.62
CA THR A 644 -0.32 -34.30 -35.80
C THR A 644 0.41 -33.35 -36.74
N ARG A 645 1.14 -33.89 -37.72
CA ARG A 645 1.79 -33.09 -38.79
C ARG A 645 0.82 -32.14 -39.49
N TYR A 646 -0.46 -32.53 -39.65
CA TYR A 646 -1.48 -31.67 -40.24
C TYR A 646 -1.82 -30.46 -39.34
N GLY A 647 -2.01 -30.69 -38.05
CA GLY A 647 -2.26 -29.61 -37.09
C GLY A 647 -1.05 -28.69 -36.92
N GLY A 648 0.15 -29.26 -36.85
CA GLY A 648 1.40 -28.48 -36.82
C GLY A 648 1.61 -27.63 -38.07
N ARG A 649 1.29 -28.16 -39.26
CA ARG A 649 1.32 -27.39 -40.52
C ARG A 649 0.42 -26.16 -40.44
N LEU A 650 -0.82 -26.29 -39.95
CA LEU A 650 -1.75 -25.16 -39.83
C LEU A 650 -1.27 -24.09 -38.83
N GLN A 651 -0.63 -24.51 -37.74
CA GLN A 651 -0.04 -23.60 -36.77
C GLN A 651 1.14 -22.82 -37.38
N ILE A 652 2.05 -23.51 -38.08
CA ILE A 652 3.19 -22.90 -38.77
C ILE A 652 2.70 -21.97 -39.87
N GLU A 653 1.73 -22.40 -40.70
CA GLU A 653 1.11 -21.60 -41.75
C GLU A 653 0.52 -20.30 -41.19
N LYS A 654 -0.20 -20.37 -40.07
CA LYS A 654 -0.71 -19.17 -39.38
C LYS A 654 0.42 -18.22 -38.97
N ARG A 655 1.55 -18.73 -38.48
CA ARG A 655 2.69 -17.91 -38.06
C ARG A 655 3.44 -17.30 -39.24
N LEU A 656 3.56 -18.03 -40.36
CA LEU A 656 4.19 -17.53 -41.59
C LEU A 656 3.37 -16.43 -42.25
N ASN A 657 2.03 -16.56 -42.27
CA ASN A 657 1.12 -15.52 -42.79
C ASN A 657 1.13 -14.20 -42.01
N GLU A 658 1.73 -14.18 -40.81
CA GLU A 658 1.92 -12.96 -40.00
C GLU A 658 3.22 -12.21 -40.33
N ILE A 659 4.05 -12.73 -41.26
CA ILE A 659 5.33 -12.14 -41.64
C ILE A 659 5.15 -11.44 -42.99
N ASP A 660 5.16 -10.10 -42.98
CA ASP A 660 4.85 -9.28 -44.17
C ASP A 660 5.81 -9.51 -45.35
N ASP A 661 7.08 -9.86 -45.07
CA ASP A 661 8.12 -10.09 -46.09
C ASP A 661 8.26 -11.57 -46.50
N PHE A 662 7.40 -12.47 -46.00
CA PHE A 662 7.41 -13.90 -46.37
C PHE A 662 6.63 -14.12 -47.68
N PRO A 663 7.20 -14.82 -48.68
CA PRO A 663 6.67 -14.88 -50.05
C PRO A 663 5.45 -15.77 -50.26
#